data_AF-A0A336N9V4-F1
#
_entry.id   AF-A0A336N9V4-F1
#
_cell.length_a   1.000
_cell.length_b   1.000
_cell.length_c   1.000
_cell.angle_alpha   90.00
_cell.angle_beta   90.00
_cell.angle_gamma   90.00
#
_symmetry.space_group_name_H-M   'P 1'
#
loop_
_entity.id
_entity.type
_entity.pdbx_description
1 polymer ?
#
loop_
_entity_poly.entity_id
_entity_poly.type
_entity_poly.pdbx_seq_one_letter_code
_entity_poly.pdbx_strand_id
1 'polypeptide(L)'
;MYKKSLLLYTAAMTVTLFGTHFNAYAANNVLKNDVKGTVTSATSGSSYDAIEATNGGEIKGENLIVTSPDPEKFSTGVASKDSGSEITLTGTTIVEKVKNGLFAEKGGKITSENLIINGTNIGLVAQNSGSKIELTGKTTIGKVTNGLQAVGGAAITSKDLTITLNEAGVSNVGVSVQDSNSKIELKGKTTIKNATNHGLMAVNGAIVSEDLTLIGSATQGTSIGIGAYTPNSKIELKGKTVIEKFKTGLVMNNGAAIKIDGASITASEIGASFIGSFNNSKNNETTLENVNISSADDDALMNKGINAEKSTVTLNNVTVTQANTGIFANDHSTITVSGGSFDGKTDGVYAKQGSTINLTGDAKITSTDGYGLHAEGPKSKITKTGGTVSGKQNALFAEKGGQIDATDVTLTTDGKGTGAVALGPDSRIELHGDTTINNTLNGLGAVDGGKITSENLTIIGGEAIDQDPDKNRSGVWTADSGSEITLTGKTTIENIDEGFYADGGSKIISGDLTMTGGESKNETVAVNVAEPDSAIELNGKTTIQNFDEGLFAGNNSTIKMINGDIEAAQSAVENKIEVKKVALAVAYGGLIDLTDVSVTAGISGLQFLGFSKTKLNESDDLKKHQSNEINLTNADIHVENGTGILIGALTDNDIENNADLAIGTANLKNSEIHADVLLGNGIYLKDKGVWNQVGLKEISNGTFTLSADQSTLEGRVNIAKDRNVHFDLKNNTTWALKISKNEKDDDGNLLDIAQRSRSDISTLHLDNSSIIFSKPTEEHYQTLHIGSGKPDSTAVYNATGDAKIYFNAEWSDGAAINEQKTDRLLINGDVSGTTSVYVTGRLEDDNVEANTSAAANVRGLSLIQVSGKAEESSFKLVNGYTTRGGLPDMYTLRAYGPDSSQGKANIAQNLFDEKNESFWDFRLQPELLGNGSGSGPSVIAPVAQTASYLVMPNALFYSGLTDMAKQNALLANIRTSVLGKEEEKQTGFFLYTYGSTGTLSSERGPLKYGYGADIRYAALQAGVTLAALEGQNTTTHFGLVGTYGQLSFTPKDIADAGKSTLDKWSLTAYGSVQHNNGFYVDTLLSYGILKGHIANALRGNTAKLNDAKMLSVSTTIGKEFATGMEGLTFEPQAQIAYQHLMFNTIEDADNFAVDMNNPSQWLIRVGGRLTKTISTENSRPMSFYGKVNLIKTFGDDGTIQIGRNFDLDPMGLAIEGGVGINAQLSHNFSLHGDVSYQQKLQKTGISGANFSGGIRYQF
;
A
#
# COMPACT_ATOMS: atom_id res chain seq x y z
N MET A 1 -77.79 90.11 -8.52
CA MET A 1 -78.56 89.00 -9.12
C MET A 1 -78.34 87.76 -8.27
N TYR A 2 -79.38 86.94 -7.97
CA TYR A 2 -79.39 85.48 -7.64
C TYR A 2 -78.35 84.88 -6.64
N LYS A 3 -78.60 83.83 -5.82
CA LYS A 3 -79.79 83.17 -5.21
C LYS A 3 -79.25 82.09 -4.22
N LYS A 4 -80.00 81.74 -3.14
CA LYS A 4 -79.77 80.62 -2.17
C LYS A 4 -78.54 80.77 -1.22
N SER A 5 -78.54 80.34 0.05
CA SER A 5 -79.60 79.78 0.92
C SER A 5 -79.35 80.02 2.42
N LEU A 6 -80.40 80.53 3.12
CA LEU A 6 -80.86 80.30 4.50
C LEU A 6 -79.84 80.08 5.65
N LEU A 7 -79.61 81.01 6.60
CA LEU A 7 -80.47 81.60 7.67
C LEU A 7 -80.75 80.62 8.84
N LEU A 8 -80.72 80.99 10.14
CA LEU A 8 -80.58 82.27 10.89
C LEU A 8 -79.73 81.99 12.19
N TYR A 9 -79.58 82.80 13.26
CA TYR A 9 -80.33 83.95 13.80
C TYR A 9 -79.41 85.04 14.46
N THR A 10 -79.79 85.59 15.61
CA THR A 10 -79.26 86.76 16.37
C THR A 10 -79.01 86.38 17.86
N ALA A 11 -78.44 87.15 18.81
CA ALA A 11 -78.13 88.59 19.01
C ALA A 11 -77.15 88.72 20.23
N ALA A 12 -76.78 89.88 20.82
CA ALA A 12 -76.31 91.21 20.34
C ALA A 12 -76.06 92.16 21.57
N MET A 13 -75.12 93.12 21.46
CA MET A 13 -74.89 94.28 22.38
C MET A 13 -74.43 93.98 23.84
N THR A 14 -73.93 94.90 24.69
CA THR A 14 -73.12 96.16 24.60
C THR A 14 -72.66 96.54 26.03
N VAL A 15 -71.51 97.23 26.18
CA VAL A 15 -70.96 98.02 27.33
C VAL A 15 -71.81 98.21 28.60
N THR A 16 -71.21 98.05 29.82
CA THR A 16 -71.31 98.98 30.99
C THR A 16 -70.25 98.67 32.09
N LEU A 17 -69.96 99.68 32.91
CA LEU A 17 -68.97 99.83 34.00
C LEU A 17 -69.27 99.10 35.34
N PHE A 18 -68.24 99.05 36.19
CA PHE A 18 -68.20 98.81 37.66
C PHE A 18 -68.53 97.42 38.25
N GLY A 19 -67.65 96.98 39.16
CA GLY A 19 -67.80 95.72 39.91
C GLY A 19 -66.55 95.30 40.69
N THR A 20 -66.04 96.14 41.60
CA THR A 20 -64.97 95.73 42.54
C THR A 20 -65.50 94.73 43.55
N HIS A 21 -65.06 93.46 43.53
CA HIS A 21 -65.11 92.59 44.71
C HIS A 21 -63.92 91.63 44.80
N PHE A 22 -63.39 91.57 46.02
CA PHE A 22 -62.38 90.65 46.55
C PHE A 22 -62.62 89.18 46.17
N ASN A 23 -61.55 88.37 46.15
CA ASN A 23 -61.48 87.20 47.03
C ASN A 23 -60.06 86.66 47.28
N ALA A 24 -59.81 86.33 48.55
CA ALA A 24 -58.72 85.59 49.21
C ALA A 24 -57.41 85.28 48.45
N TYR A 25 -56.31 85.77 49.03
CA TYR A 25 -55.00 85.13 48.98
C TYR A 25 -55.11 83.76 49.70
N ALA A 26 -55.06 82.65 48.97
CA ALA A 26 -55.06 81.33 49.59
C ALA A 26 -53.74 81.12 50.35
N ALA A 27 -53.81 80.74 51.62
CA ALA A 27 -52.62 80.34 52.37
C ALA A 27 -52.04 79.04 51.80
N ASN A 28 -50.71 78.90 51.73
CA ASN A 28 -50.10 77.67 51.19
C ASN A 28 -50.57 76.47 52.02
N ASN A 29 -51.14 75.45 51.37
CA ASN A 29 -51.68 74.26 52.03
C ASN A 29 -50.61 73.17 52.13
N VAL A 30 -49.55 73.43 52.90
CA VAL A 30 -48.47 72.46 53.14
C VAL A 30 -48.79 71.63 54.37
N LEU A 31 -48.90 70.31 54.22
CA LEU A 31 -49.07 69.40 55.34
C LEU A 31 -47.70 69.08 55.96
N LYS A 32 -47.37 69.74 57.08
CA LYS A 32 -46.09 69.57 57.77
C LYS A 32 -46.22 68.89 59.12
N ASN A 33 -45.30 67.99 59.45
CA ASN A 33 -45.04 67.53 60.80
C ASN A 33 -43.53 67.60 61.10
N ASP A 34 -43.14 68.47 62.04
CA ASP A 34 -41.76 68.67 62.48
C ASP A 34 -41.55 68.34 63.98
N VAL A 35 -42.49 67.63 64.60
CA VAL A 35 -42.46 67.29 66.03
C VAL A 35 -42.23 65.79 66.24
N LYS A 36 -41.06 65.48 66.81
CA LYS A 36 -40.57 64.12 67.05
C LYS A 36 -41.59 63.22 67.78
N GLY A 37 -41.91 62.07 67.20
CA GLY A 37 -42.76 61.03 67.80
C GLY A 37 -44.26 61.36 67.80
N THR A 38 -44.69 62.35 67.00
CA THR A 38 -46.11 62.68 66.81
C THR A 38 -46.60 62.18 65.46
N VAL A 39 -47.90 61.86 65.36
CA VAL A 39 -48.53 61.40 64.11
C VAL A 39 -49.57 62.42 63.64
N THR A 40 -49.38 62.99 62.46
CA THR A 40 -50.33 63.90 61.80
C THR A 40 -51.09 63.13 60.74
N SER A 41 -52.43 63.08 60.85
CA SER A 41 -53.28 62.46 59.83
C SER A 41 -53.81 63.50 58.84
N ALA A 42 -53.58 63.28 57.56
CA ALA A 42 -54.16 64.05 56.47
C ALA A 42 -55.66 63.75 56.33
N THR A 43 -56.43 64.69 55.79
CA THR A 43 -57.85 64.43 55.47
C THR A 43 -57.94 63.64 54.17
N SER A 44 -58.60 62.47 54.20
CA SER A 44 -58.73 61.58 53.03
C SER A 44 -59.33 62.33 51.83
N GLY A 45 -58.77 62.12 50.63
CA GLY A 45 -59.22 62.80 49.40
C GLY A 45 -58.80 64.27 49.25
N SER A 46 -58.03 64.84 50.18
CA SER A 46 -57.69 66.28 50.16
C SER A 46 -56.48 66.63 49.29
N SER A 47 -56.45 67.89 48.83
CA SER A 47 -55.37 68.46 48.00
C SER A 47 -54.42 69.33 48.83
N TYR A 48 -53.12 69.06 48.76
CA TYR A 48 -52.05 69.82 49.42
C TYR A 48 -51.04 70.38 48.41
N ASP A 49 -50.37 71.48 48.73
CA ASP A 49 -49.30 72.05 47.89
C ASP A 49 -48.02 71.21 47.98
N ALA A 50 -47.72 70.72 49.19
CA ALA A 50 -46.63 69.79 49.51
C ALA A 50 -46.92 69.06 50.84
N ILE A 51 -46.25 67.94 51.08
CA ILE A 51 -46.27 67.17 52.34
C ILE A 51 -44.83 67.05 52.84
N GLU A 52 -44.56 67.45 54.09
CA GLU A 52 -43.20 67.43 54.66
C GLU A 52 -43.16 66.87 56.09
N ALA A 53 -42.43 65.78 56.31
CA ALA A 53 -42.09 65.24 57.62
C ALA A 53 -40.60 65.51 57.94
N THR A 54 -40.31 66.16 59.07
CA THR A 54 -38.94 66.46 59.53
C THR A 54 -38.75 66.15 61.02
N ASN A 55 -37.51 66.13 61.52
CA ASN A 55 -37.18 65.98 62.95
C ASN A 55 -37.78 64.75 63.67
N GLY A 56 -38.21 63.71 62.95
CA GLY A 56 -38.85 62.53 63.54
C GLY A 56 -40.37 62.59 63.63
N GLY A 57 -41.04 63.44 62.85
CA GLY A 57 -42.49 63.48 62.73
C GLY A 57 -43.04 62.39 61.80
N GLU A 58 -44.23 61.88 62.09
CA GLU A 58 -44.93 60.88 61.27
C GLU A 58 -46.16 61.52 60.59
N ILE A 59 -46.41 61.20 59.31
CA ILE A 59 -47.60 61.64 58.56
C ILE A 59 -48.31 60.43 57.96
N LYS A 60 -49.64 60.35 58.13
CA LYS A 60 -50.49 59.33 57.50
C LYS A 60 -51.53 59.99 56.60
N GLY A 61 -51.72 59.46 55.39
CA GLY A 61 -52.70 59.99 54.44
C GLY A 61 -53.33 58.89 53.59
N GLU A 62 -54.53 59.17 53.10
CA GLU A 62 -55.29 58.26 52.24
C GLU A 62 -55.84 59.03 51.04
N ASN A 63 -55.69 58.48 49.83
CA ASN A 63 -56.25 59.04 48.58
C ASN A 63 -55.89 60.53 48.34
N LEU A 64 -54.64 60.94 48.62
CA LEU A 64 -54.25 62.35 48.59
C LEU A 64 -53.94 62.89 47.18
N ILE A 65 -54.16 64.19 46.99
CA ILE A 65 -53.66 64.94 45.83
C ILE A 65 -52.58 65.91 46.32
N VAL A 66 -51.44 65.95 45.64
CA VAL A 66 -50.35 66.90 45.88
C VAL A 66 -50.11 67.65 44.58
N THR A 67 -50.39 68.95 44.56
CA THR A 67 -50.26 69.80 43.37
C THR A 67 -49.76 71.17 43.75
N SER A 68 -48.52 71.50 43.39
CA SER A 68 -48.02 72.86 43.64
C SER A 68 -48.57 73.85 42.60
N PRO A 69 -49.15 74.99 43.02
CA PRO A 69 -49.45 76.10 42.12
C PRO A 69 -48.20 76.88 41.69
N ASP A 70 -47.08 76.70 42.40
CA ASP A 70 -45.78 77.32 42.12
C ASP A 70 -44.63 76.28 42.30
N PRO A 71 -44.23 75.59 41.22
CA PRO A 71 -43.19 74.55 41.26
C PRO A 71 -41.78 75.08 41.56
N GLU A 72 -41.55 76.39 41.53
CA GLU A 72 -40.28 77.00 41.95
C GLU A 72 -40.22 77.12 43.49
N LYS A 73 -41.35 77.43 44.13
CA LYS A 73 -41.45 77.62 45.58
C LYS A 73 -41.55 76.30 46.36
N PHE A 74 -42.27 75.32 45.84
CA PHE A 74 -42.38 73.97 46.41
C PHE A 74 -41.88 72.95 45.39
N SER A 75 -40.55 72.78 45.35
CA SER A 75 -39.89 71.94 44.34
C SER A 75 -40.13 70.44 44.54
N THR A 76 -40.45 69.99 45.75
CA THR A 76 -40.73 68.58 46.07
C THR A 76 -42.16 68.42 46.58
N GLY A 77 -42.91 67.46 46.02
CA GLY A 77 -44.29 67.17 46.44
C GLY A 77 -44.39 66.50 47.81
N VAL A 78 -43.66 65.41 48.03
CA VAL A 78 -43.67 64.66 49.30
C VAL A 78 -42.24 64.48 49.81
N ALA A 79 -41.93 64.96 51.00
CA ALA A 79 -40.58 64.95 51.55
C ALA A 79 -40.53 64.39 52.98
N SER A 80 -39.71 63.37 53.20
CA SER A 80 -39.42 62.85 54.55
C SER A 80 -37.93 63.02 54.83
N LYS A 81 -37.57 63.86 55.81
CA LYS A 81 -36.19 64.24 56.12
C LYS A 81 -35.85 63.92 57.56
N ASP A 82 -34.60 63.55 57.79
CA ASP A 82 -34.03 63.21 59.10
C ASP A 82 -34.50 61.86 59.67
N SER A 83 -33.65 61.28 60.51
CA SER A 83 -33.85 59.95 61.08
C SER A 83 -35.08 59.87 61.98
N GLY A 84 -35.97 58.92 61.67
CA GLY A 84 -37.22 58.70 62.38
C GLY A 84 -38.43 59.45 61.81
N SER A 85 -38.25 60.29 60.78
CA SER A 85 -39.39 60.88 60.07
C SER A 85 -39.99 59.85 59.11
N GLU A 86 -41.32 59.77 59.05
CA GLU A 86 -42.01 58.74 58.27
C GLU A 86 -43.30 59.27 57.64
N ILE A 87 -43.53 58.95 56.36
CA ILE A 87 -44.78 59.30 55.65
C ILE A 87 -45.39 58.00 55.12
N THR A 88 -46.63 57.69 55.49
CA THR A 88 -47.39 56.53 54.97
C THR A 88 -48.61 57.02 54.19
N LEU A 89 -48.72 56.57 52.93
CA LEU A 89 -49.76 56.96 51.98
C LEU A 89 -50.53 55.71 51.50
N THR A 90 -51.80 55.60 51.86
CA THR A 90 -52.69 54.47 51.49
C THR A 90 -53.67 54.86 50.38
N GLY A 91 -54.23 53.88 49.67
CA GLY A 91 -55.10 54.13 48.52
C GLY A 91 -54.31 54.67 47.32
N THR A 92 -54.83 55.67 46.62
CA THR A 92 -54.18 56.28 45.44
C THR A 92 -53.74 57.72 45.69
N THR A 93 -52.43 57.97 45.72
CA THR A 93 -51.89 59.34 45.78
C THR A 93 -51.51 59.85 44.39
N ILE A 94 -51.91 61.08 44.08
CA ILE A 94 -51.53 61.80 42.85
C ILE A 94 -50.59 62.94 43.21
N VAL A 95 -49.42 63.02 42.59
CA VAL A 95 -48.42 64.08 42.76
C VAL A 95 -48.15 64.72 41.41
N GLU A 96 -48.61 65.95 41.18
CA GLU A 96 -48.48 66.64 39.90
C GLU A 96 -47.98 68.08 40.02
N LYS A 97 -47.47 68.66 38.92
CA LYS A 97 -46.98 70.05 38.87
C LYS A 97 -45.88 70.34 39.91
N VAL A 98 -44.99 69.37 40.15
CA VAL A 98 -43.80 69.51 41.02
C VAL A 98 -42.52 69.26 40.24
N LYS A 99 -41.36 69.70 40.74
CA LYS A 99 -40.07 69.32 40.13
C LYS A 99 -39.71 67.88 40.50
N ASN A 100 -39.79 67.56 41.79
CA ASN A 100 -39.46 66.27 42.37
C ASN A 100 -40.73 65.63 42.99
N GLY A 101 -40.99 64.35 42.74
CA GLY A 101 -42.16 63.66 43.29
C GLY A 101 -42.03 63.37 44.79
N LEU A 102 -41.33 62.29 45.14
CA LEU A 102 -41.00 61.93 46.53
C LEU A 102 -39.50 62.10 46.80
N PHE A 103 -39.16 62.55 48.01
CA PHE A 103 -37.78 62.79 48.45
C PHE A 103 -37.57 62.30 49.89
N ALA A 104 -36.78 61.24 50.07
CA ALA A 104 -36.38 60.72 51.38
C ALA A 104 -34.91 61.08 51.65
N GLU A 105 -34.62 61.81 52.74
CA GLU A 105 -33.28 62.33 53.04
C GLU A 105 -32.86 62.02 54.50
N LYS A 106 -31.55 61.81 54.73
CA LYS A 106 -30.95 61.71 56.08
C LYS A 106 -31.61 60.70 57.05
N GLY A 107 -32.14 59.59 56.53
CA GLY A 107 -32.81 58.55 57.32
C GLY A 107 -34.35 58.63 57.34
N GLY A 108 -34.94 59.54 56.56
CA GLY A 108 -36.40 59.63 56.40
C GLY A 108 -36.98 58.46 55.62
N LYS A 109 -38.26 58.13 55.89
CA LYS A 109 -38.98 57.03 55.23
C LYS A 109 -40.26 57.49 54.56
N ILE A 110 -40.57 56.93 53.39
CA ILE A 110 -41.84 57.12 52.70
C ILE A 110 -42.37 55.76 52.23
N THR A 111 -43.58 55.42 52.64
CA THR A 111 -44.31 54.22 52.21
C THR A 111 -45.55 54.65 51.43
N SER A 112 -45.82 54.07 50.26
CA SER A 112 -46.99 54.40 49.44
C SER A 112 -47.61 53.17 48.80
N GLU A 113 -48.94 53.10 48.76
CA GLU A 113 -49.66 52.02 48.09
C GLU A 113 -49.72 52.22 46.57
N ASN A 114 -50.66 53.01 46.05
CA ASN A 114 -50.74 53.34 44.62
C ASN A 114 -50.36 54.80 44.39
N LEU A 115 -49.54 55.06 43.37
CA LEU A 115 -48.88 56.36 43.20
C LEU A 115 -48.84 56.79 41.72
N ILE A 116 -49.27 58.03 41.45
CA ILE A 116 -49.19 58.66 40.13
C ILE A 116 -48.37 59.95 40.26
N ILE A 117 -47.26 60.06 39.53
CA ILE A 117 -46.37 61.23 39.55
C ILE A 117 -46.31 61.87 38.16
N ASN A 118 -46.62 63.16 38.06
CA ASN A 118 -46.40 64.00 36.88
C ASN A 118 -45.50 65.18 37.27
N GLY A 119 -44.20 64.91 37.39
CA GLY A 119 -43.17 65.90 37.72
C GLY A 119 -42.46 66.46 36.48
N THR A 120 -41.36 67.20 36.67
CA THR A 120 -40.51 67.71 35.57
C THR A 120 -39.03 67.32 35.69
N ASN A 121 -38.50 67.16 36.91
CA ASN A 121 -37.10 66.83 37.16
C ASN A 121 -36.93 65.35 37.51
N ILE A 122 -37.42 64.91 38.68
CA ILE A 122 -37.20 63.54 39.16
C ILE A 122 -38.44 62.92 39.80
N GLY A 123 -38.69 61.64 39.55
CA GLY A 123 -39.83 60.92 40.12
C GLY A 123 -39.65 60.68 41.62
N LEU A 124 -38.62 59.91 41.98
CA LEU A 124 -38.36 59.44 43.35
C LEU A 124 -36.87 59.55 43.67
N VAL A 125 -36.53 60.09 44.84
CA VAL A 125 -35.14 60.12 45.35
C VAL A 125 -35.06 59.64 46.79
N ALA A 126 -34.15 58.72 47.06
CA ALA A 126 -33.71 58.39 48.41
C ALA A 126 -32.22 58.72 48.55
N GLN A 127 -31.86 59.53 49.55
CA GLN A 127 -30.51 60.06 49.73
C GLN A 127 -30.01 59.91 51.16
N ASN A 128 -28.74 59.51 51.29
CA ASN A 128 -28.03 59.18 52.54
C ASN A 128 -28.49 57.87 53.21
N SER A 129 -27.59 57.33 54.04
CA SER A 129 -27.75 56.07 54.75
C SER A 129 -29.03 56.05 55.60
N GLY A 130 -29.78 54.96 55.48
CA GLY A 130 -31.03 54.72 56.21
C GLY A 130 -32.28 55.32 55.58
N SER A 131 -32.17 56.18 54.57
CA SER A 131 -33.34 56.71 53.85
C SER A 131 -34.00 55.61 53.02
N LYS A 132 -35.33 55.47 53.11
CA LYS A 132 -36.09 54.41 52.42
C LYS A 132 -37.34 54.94 51.73
N ILE A 133 -37.57 54.53 50.48
CA ILE A 133 -38.89 54.63 49.82
C ILE A 133 -39.41 53.22 49.54
N GLU A 134 -40.66 52.93 49.89
CA GLU A 134 -41.29 51.62 49.70
C GLU A 134 -42.67 51.76 49.06
N LEU A 135 -42.80 51.33 47.80
CA LEU A 135 -44.05 51.37 47.04
C LEU A 135 -44.61 49.95 46.96
N THR A 136 -45.78 49.73 47.57
CA THR A 136 -46.36 48.39 47.77
C THR A 136 -47.40 48.00 46.71
N GLY A 137 -47.92 48.99 45.97
CA GLY A 137 -48.85 48.84 44.86
C GLY A 137 -48.39 49.62 43.63
N LYS A 138 -49.30 49.79 42.66
CA LYS A 138 -48.96 50.23 41.30
C LYS A 138 -48.46 51.67 41.27
N THR A 139 -47.31 51.89 40.63
CA THR A 139 -46.70 53.22 40.48
C THR A 139 -46.58 53.64 39.02
N THR A 140 -47.03 54.84 38.68
CA THR A 140 -46.88 55.45 37.35
C THR A 140 -46.18 56.82 37.47
N ILE A 141 -45.07 57.00 36.77
CA ILE A 141 -44.26 58.23 36.76
C ILE A 141 -44.18 58.74 35.32
N GLY A 142 -44.56 59.99 35.07
CA GLY A 142 -44.55 60.62 33.75
C GLY A 142 -43.91 62.00 33.76
N LYS A 143 -43.39 62.41 32.58
CA LYS A 143 -42.86 63.76 32.27
C LYS A 143 -41.63 64.20 33.07
N VAL A 144 -40.94 63.25 33.73
CA VAL A 144 -39.72 63.51 34.49
C VAL A 144 -38.46 63.35 33.63
N THR A 145 -37.40 64.04 34.02
CA THR A 145 -36.05 63.89 33.44
C THR A 145 -35.29 62.71 34.05
N ASN A 146 -35.61 62.28 35.26
CA ASN A 146 -35.08 61.06 35.88
C ASN A 146 -36.19 60.30 36.62
N GLY A 147 -36.21 58.98 36.55
CA GLY A 147 -37.24 58.18 37.20
C GLY A 147 -36.99 58.00 38.70
N LEU A 148 -36.12 57.05 39.04
CA LEU A 148 -35.73 56.70 40.42
C LEU A 148 -34.23 56.95 40.65
N GLN A 149 -33.86 57.42 41.84
CA GLN A 149 -32.47 57.58 42.24
C GLN A 149 -32.24 57.22 43.72
N ALA A 150 -31.30 56.31 44.00
CA ALA A 150 -30.84 56.00 45.35
C ALA A 150 -29.34 56.33 45.51
N VAL A 151 -28.98 57.14 46.53
CA VAL A 151 -27.63 57.68 46.72
C VAL A 151 -27.16 57.58 48.18
N GLY A 152 -25.88 57.30 48.40
CA GLY A 152 -25.24 57.40 49.72
C GLY A 152 -25.69 56.38 50.77
N GLY A 153 -26.05 55.15 50.38
CA GLY A 153 -26.54 54.09 51.28
C GLY A 153 -28.06 54.03 51.45
N ALA A 154 -28.81 54.61 50.51
CA ALA A 154 -30.27 54.68 50.54
C ALA A 154 -30.95 53.51 49.79
N ALA A 155 -32.22 53.23 50.08
CA ALA A 155 -32.96 52.13 49.47
C ALA A 155 -34.30 52.57 48.86
N ILE A 156 -34.63 52.04 47.66
CA ILE A 156 -35.98 52.14 47.09
C ILE A 156 -36.49 50.73 46.74
N THR A 157 -37.69 50.40 47.20
CA THR A 157 -38.43 49.19 46.78
C THR A 157 -39.69 49.63 46.05
N SER A 158 -39.99 49.03 44.90
CA SER A 158 -41.19 49.33 44.12
C SER A 158 -41.89 48.05 43.67
N LYS A 159 -43.20 48.12 43.43
CA LYS A 159 -44.00 47.08 42.81
C LYS A 159 -44.76 47.63 41.59
N ASP A 160 -44.80 46.88 40.49
CA ASP A 160 -45.60 47.18 39.29
C ASP A 160 -45.43 48.63 38.80
N LEU A 161 -44.24 48.94 38.30
CA LEU A 161 -43.75 50.28 38.01
C LEU A 161 -43.80 50.64 36.52
N THR A 162 -44.36 51.81 36.17
CA THR A 162 -44.27 52.39 34.82
C THR A 162 -43.64 53.77 34.87
N ILE A 163 -42.57 53.99 34.11
CA ILE A 163 -41.87 55.28 33.97
C ILE A 163 -41.92 55.71 32.49
N THR A 164 -42.33 56.95 32.23
CA THR A 164 -42.23 57.60 30.92
C THR A 164 -41.43 58.89 31.04
N LEU A 165 -40.21 58.88 30.52
CA LEU A 165 -39.26 59.98 30.56
C LEU A 165 -39.54 61.01 29.46
N ASN A 166 -38.95 62.20 29.58
CA ASN A 166 -39.03 63.26 28.58
C ASN A 166 -38.22 62.93 27.31
N GLU A 167 -38.90 62.85 26.16
CA GLU A 167 -38.31 62.47 24.85
C GLU A 167 -37.37 63.52 24.24
N ALA A 168 -37.59 64.81 24.51
CA ALA A 168 -37.04 65.89 23.70
C ALA A 168 -35.71 66.45 24.23
N GLY A 169 -34.58 65.96 23.69
CA GLY A 169 -33.28 66.67 23.74
C GLY A 169 -32.58 66.75 25.10
N VAL A 170 -33.01 65.99 26.11
CA VAL A 170 -32.42 65.98 27.45
C VAL A 170 -31.85 64.60 27.76
N SER A 171 -30.63 64.56 28.29
CA SER A 171 -30.01 63.34 28.84
C SER A 171 -30.77 62.90 30.09
N ASN A 172 -31.36 61.72 30.05
CA ASN A 172 -32.31 61.23 31.06
C ASN A 172 -31.94 59.80 31.52
N VAL A 173 -32.27 59.45 32.77
CA VAL A 173 -32.01 58.12 33.34
C VAL A 173 -33.28 57.55 33.98
N GLY A 174 -33.65 56.32 33.62
CA GLY A 174 -34.81 55.62 34.17
C GLY A 174 -34.68 55.30 35.65
N VAL A 175 -33.69 54.48 36.01
CA VAL A 175 -33.39 54.12 37.40
C VAL A 175 -31.89 54.20 37.62
N SER A 176 -31.45 54.87 38.69
CA SER A 176 -30.04 55.00 39.03
C SER A 176 -29.72 54.70 40.50
N VAL A 177 -28.57 54.07 40.72
CA VAL A 177 -28.02 53.78 42.04
C VAL A 177 -26.59 54.28 42.11
N GLN A 178 -26.28 55.04 43.15
CA GLN A 178 -24.97 55.66 43.37
C GLN A 178 -24.49 55.42 44.82
N ASP A 179 -23.19 55.21 44.99
CA ASP A 179 -22.50 54.90 46.25
C ASP A 179 -22.77 53.52 46.87
N SER A 180 -21.87 53.12 47.77
CA SER A 180 -21.90 51.83 48.45
C SER A 180 -23.12 51.66 49.35
N ASN A 181 -23.62 50.44 49.39
CA ASN A 181 -24.84 50.02 50.11
C ASN A 181 -26.15 50.63 49.60
N SER A 182 -26.14 51.51 48.60
CA SER A 182 -27.37 51.95 47.93
C SER A 182 -27.99 50.79 47.15
N LYS A 183 -29.32 50.64 47.21
CA LYS A 183 -30.04 49.54 46.57
C LYS A 183 -31.39 49.96 45.99
N ILE A 184 -31.73 49.44 44.81
CA ILE A 184 -33.10 49.50 44.28
C ILE A 184 -33.62 48.08 44.00
N GLU A 185 -34.83 47.77 44.48
CA GLU A 185 -35.57 46.53 44.18
C GLU A 185 -36.87 46.86 43.43
N LEU A 186 -37.02 46.33 42.22
CA LEU A 186 -38.20 46.50 41.36
C LEU A 186 -38.90 45.14 41.25
N LYS A 187 -40.06 45.00 41.89
CA LYS A 187 -40.81 43.73 42.01
C LYS A 187 -42.03 43.73 41.09
N GLY A 188 -42.39 42.57 40.56
CA GLY A 188 -43.40 42.48 39.51
C GLY A 188 -43.00 43.28 38.27
N LYS A 189 -43.98 43.70 37.47
CA LYS A 189 -43.71 44.20 36.11
C LYS A 189 -43.18 45.63 36.11
N THR A 190 -42.01 45.85 35.51
CA THR A 190 -41.41 47.17 35.33
C THR A 190 -41.38 47.58 33.86
N THR A 191 -41.78 48.81 33.52
CA THR A 191 -41.67 49.36 32.16
C THR A 191 -41.13 50.78 32.19
N ILE A 192 -40.00 51.01 31.52
CA ILE A 192 -39.35 52.32 31.39
C ILE A 192 -39.32 52.70 29.91
N LYS A 193 -39.83 53.89 29.58
CA LYS A 193 -39.89 54.41 28.21
C LYS A 193 -39.13 55.71 28.06
N ASN A 194 -38.59 55.91 26.86
CA ASN A 194 -37.95 57.13 26.36
C ASN A 194 -36.62 57.45 27.06
N ALA A 195 -35.86 56.40 27.40
CA ALA A 195 -34.52 56.54 27.94
C ALA A 195 -33.52 57.00 26.85
N THR A 196 -32.85 58.13 27.08
CA THR A 196 -31.87 58.73 26.16
C THR A 196 -30.43 58.42 26.56
N ASN A 197 -30.14 58.28 27.86
CA ASN A 197 -28.80 57.93 28.37
C ASN A 197 -28.78 56.53 28.97
N HIS A 198 -29.59 56.26 30.01
CA HIS A 198 -29.66 54.94 30.65
C HIS A 198 -31.09 54.50 30.97
N GLY A 199 -31.43 53.25 30.64
CA GLY A 199 -32.60 52.59 31.22
C GLY A 199 -32.38 52.30 32.71
N LEU A 200 -31.33 51.53 33.02
CA LEU A 200 -30.81 51.28 34.37
C LEU A 200 -29.33 51.69 34.46
N MET A 201 -28.92 52.31 35.58
CA MET A 201 -27.53 52.70 35.84
C MET A 201 -27.08 52.39 37.27
N ALA A 202 -26.07 51.54 37.44
CA ALA A 202 -25.46 51.21 38.72
C ALA A 202 -24.01 51.76 38.83
N VAL A 203 -23.75 52.59 39.84
CA VAL A 203 -22.43 53.12 40.15
C VAL A 203 -22.14 52.88 41.63
N ASN A 204 -21.39 51.82 41.94
CA ASN A 204 -21.00 51.41 43.30
C ASN A 204 -22.14 50.88 44.20
N GLY A 205 -23.33 50.60 43.65
CA GLY A 205 -24.46 49.99 44.37
C GLY A 205 -25.25 48.98 43.53
N ALA A 206 -26.39 48.51 44.04
CA ALA A 206 -27.11 47.35 43.48
C ALA A 206 -28.53 47.65 42.94
N ILE A 207 -28.88 47.06 41.80
CA ILE A 207 -30.25 47.03 41.26
C ILE A 207 -30.71 45.58 41.10
N VAL A 208 -31.91 45.26 41.59
CA VAL A 208 -32.60 43.98 41.34
C VAL A 208 -33.93 44.30 40.66
N SER A 209 -34.24 43.62 39.54
CA SER A 209 -35.52 43.79 38.84
C SER A 209 -36.15 42.46 38.48
N GLU A 210 -37.47 42.37 38.64
CA GLU A 210 -38.34 41.37 38.03
C GLU A 210 -38.96 41.95 36.74
N ASP A 211 -39.32 41.08 35.78
CA ASP A 211 -40.09 41.34 34.55
C ASP A 211 -39.94 42.77 33.96
N LEU A 212 -38.75 43.03 33.41
CA LEU A 212 -38.31 44.36 32.97
C LEU A 212 -38.57 44.62 31.48
N THR A 213 -39.06 45.80 31.14
CA THR A 213 -39.13 46.31 29.77
C THR A 213 -38.52 47.70 29.68
N LEU A 214 -37.42 47.84 28.93
CA LEU A 214 -36.73 49.10 28.64
C LEU A 214 -36.92 49.46 27.17
N ILE A 215 -37.44 50.66 26.90
CA ILE A 215 -37.60 51.19 25.54
C ILE A 215 -36.89 52.54 25.47
N GLY A 216 -35.79 52.60 24.74
CA GLY A 216 -35.02 53.81 24.50
C GLY A 216 -35.59 54.70 23.40
N SER A 217 -34.96 55.86 23.21
CA SER A 217 -35.18 56.74 22.06
C SER A 217 -33.89 56.85 21.24
N ALA A 218 -33.71 55.92 20.28
CA ALA A 218 -32.47 55.61 19.56
C ALA A 218 -31.80 56.74 18.73
N THR A 219 -32.25 58.00 18.85
CA THR A 219 -31.86 59.11 17.97
C THR A 219 -30.85 60.10 18.57
N GLN A 220 -30.36 59.89 19.79
CA GLN A 220 -29.46 60.82 20.50
C GLN A 220 -28.43 60.11 21.41
N GLY A 221 -27.22 60.68 21.49
CA GLY A 221 -26.29 60.51 22.63
C GLY A 221 -25.69 59.10 22.89
N THR A 222 -25.33 58.88 24.14
CA THR A 222 -24.70 57.67 24.72
C THR A 222 -25.74 56.63 25.17
N SER A 223 -26.72 56.34 24.32
CA SER A 223 -27.91 55.53 24.66
C SER A 223 -27.59 54.08 25.04
N ILE A 224 -27.67 53.77 26.34
CA ILE A 224 -27.38 52.46 26.94
C ILE A 224 -28.64 51.89 27.62
N GLY A 225 -28.95 50.62 27.38
CA GLY A 225 -30.06 49.94 28.06
C GLY A 225 -29.77 49.79 29.56
N ILE A 226 -28.70 49.06 29.89
CA ILE A 226 -28.28 48.77 31.26
C ILE A 226 -26.78 48.99 31.40
N GLY A 227 -26.37 49.87 32.32
CA GLY A 227 -24.97 50.19 32.59
C GLY A 227 -24.56 49.95 34.04
N ALA A 228 -23.40 49.32 34.28
CA ALA A 228 -22.78 49.18 35.60
C ALA A 228 -21.27 49.47 35.52
N TYR A 229 -20.70 50.25 36.46
CA TYR A 229 -19.45 50.97 36.20
C TYR A 229 -18.28 50.77 37.18
N THR A 230 -18.47 50.04 38.28
CA THR A 230 -17.45 49.83 39.33
C THR A 230 -17.53 48.41 39.93
N PRO A 231 -16.52 47.92 40.68
CA PRO A 231 -16.50 46.54 41.19
C PRO A 231 -17.64 46.15 42.14
N ASN A 232 -18.28 47.14 42.78
CA ASN A 232 -19.44 46.91 43.66
C ASN A 232 -20.78 47.18 42.95
N SER A 233 -20.75 47.57 41.67
CA SER A 233 -21.97 47.77 40.87
C SER A 233 -22.52 46.40 40.50
N LYS A 234 -23.73 46.08 40.98
CA LYS A 234 -24.37 44.78 40.77
C LYS A 234 -25.76 44.93 40.18
N ILE A 235 -26.06 44.18 39.13
CA ILE A 235 -27.40 44.13 38.53
C ILE A 235 -27.88 42.68 38.45
N GLU A 236 -29.06 42.39 38.99
CA GLU A 236 -29.69 41.07 38.95
C GLU A 236 -31.08 41.18 38.31
N LEU A 237 -31.27 40.53 37.16
CA LEU A 237 -32.53 40.54 36.41
C LEU A 237 -33.19 39.17 36.48
N LYS A 238 -34.47 39.13 36.88
CA LYS A 238 -35.26 37.91 37.10
C LYS A 238 -36.50 37.93 36.21
N GLY A 239 -36.79 36.79 35.58
CA GLY A 239 -37.92 36.72 34.65
C GLY A 239 -37.66 37.53 33.38
N LYS A 240 -38.72 37.81 32.62
CA LYS A 240 -38.59 38.23 31.22
C LYS A 240 -38.08 39.67 31.13
N THR A 241 -36.87 39.83 30.61
CA THR A 241 -36.29 41.14 30.28
C THR A 241 -36.41 41.45 28.80
N VAL A 242 -36.81 42.68 28.45
CA VAL A 242 -36.84 43.21 27.08
C VAL A 242 -36.12 44.56 27.05
N ILE A 243 -35.15 44.72 26.14
CA ILE A 243 -34.35 45.93 25.95
C ILE A 243 -34.42 46.32 24.47
N GLU A 244 -35.07 47.43 24.16
CA GLU A 244 -35.31 47.88 22.78
C GLU A 244 -34.88 49.33 22.55
N LYS A 245 -34.44 49.65 21.33
CA LYS A 245 -34.14 51.02 20.86
C LYS A 245 -33.01 51.74 21.63
N PHE A 246 -31.94 51.02 21.96
CA PHE A 246 -30.69 51.57 22.50
C PHE A 246 -29.53 51.38 21.51
N LYS A 247 -28.47 52.19 21.62
CA LYS A 247 -27.23 51.96 20.86
C LYS A 247 -26.47 50.74 21.37
N THR A 248 -26.35 50.66 22.70
CA THR A 248 -25.75 49.52 23.38
C THR A 248 -26.72 48.90 24.36
N GLY A 249 -26.94 47.59 24.29
CA GLY A 249 -27.86 46.90 25.19
C GLY A 249 -27.35 46.87 26.63
N LEU A 250 -26.18 46.27 26.85
CA LEU A 250 -25.52 46.13 28.16
C LEU A 250 -24.10 46.72 28.15
N VAL A 251 -23.71 47.42 29.22
CA VAL A 251 -22.33 47.91 29.44
C VAL A 251 -21.87 47.62 30.88
N MET A 252 -20.88 46.74 31.04
CA MET A 252 -20.28 46.41 32.34
C MET A 252 -18.81 46.82 32.36
N ASN A 253 -18.46 47.82 33.18
CA ASN A 253 -17.11 48.36 33.27
C ASN A 253 -16.46 48.11 34.64
N ASN A 254 -15.14 47.99 34.66
CA ASN A 254 -14.29 48.00 35.86
C ASN A 254 -14.74 47.01 36.96
N GLY A 255 -14.91 45.73 36.65
CA GLY A 255 -15.22 44.72 37.67
C GLY A 255 -16.71 44.57 38.03
N ALA A 256 -17.60 45.35 37.41
CA ALA A 256 -19.04 45.28 37.65
C ALA A 256 -19.64 43.89 37.31
N ALA A 257 -20.72 43.54 38.02
CA ALA A 257 -21.38 42.23 37.93
C ALA A 257 -22.80 42.36 37.37
N ILE A 258 -23.16 41.45 36.45
CA ILE A 258 -24.55 41.28 36.02
C ILE A 258 -24.93 39.81 35.90
N LYS A 259 -26.11 39.47 36.43
CA LYS A 259 -26.77 38.19 36.19
C LYS A 259 -28.12 38.41 35.51
N ILE A 260 -28.33 37.71 34.38
CA ILE A 260 -29.58 37.72 33.61
C ILE A 260 -30.00 36.28 33.33
N ASP A 261 -31.26 35.96 33.56
CA ASP A 261 -31.90 34.74 33.05
C ASP A 261 -33.18 35.11 32.28
N GLY A 262 -33.14 34.96 30.94
CA GLY A 262 -34.27 35.23 30.03
C GLY A 262 -34.36 36.69 29.58
N ALA A 263 -33.60 37.06 28.53
CA ALA A 263 -33.67 38.42 27.95
C ALA A 263 -33.75 38.46 26.42
N SER A 264 -34.42 39.49 25.90
CA SER A 264 -34.40 39.87 24.48
C SER A 264 -33.83 41.28 24.36
N ILE A 265 -32.74 41.43 23.60
CA ILE A 265 -31.96 42.67 23.49
C ILE A 265 -31.81 43.05 22.02
N THR A 266 -32.34 44.20 21.63
CA THR A 266 -32.11 44.78 20.30
C THR A 266 -31.23 46.03 20.44
N ALA A 267 -30.10 46.08 19.75
CA ALA A 267 -29.16 47.21 19.82
C ALA A 267 -28.70 47.65 18.42
N SER A 268 -28.32 48.92 18.23
CA SER A 268 -27.86 49.41 16.92
C SER A 268 -26.34 49.39 16.72
N GLU A 269 -25.55 49.32 17.79
CA GLU A 269 -24.08 49.32 17.72
C GLU A 269 -23.46 48.08 18.38
N ILE A 270 -23.81 47.79 19.65
CA ILE A 270 -23.27 46.63 20.40
C ILE A 270 -24.37 45.99 21.26
N GLY A 271 -24.51 44.67 21.20
CA GLY A 271 -25.45 43.93 22.05
C GLY A 271 -25.09 44.00 23.54
N ALA A 272 -23.95 43.44 23.92
CA ALA A 272 -23.39 43.52 25.26
C ALA A 272 -21.88 43.78 25.24
N SER A 273 -21.41 44.72 26.05
CA SER A 273 -19.99 45.09 26.18
C SER A 273 -19.49 44.94 27.62
N PHE A 274 -18.34 44.29 27.78
CA PHE A 274 -17.69 44.00 29.05
C PHE A 274 -16.25 44.53 29.00
N ILE A 275 -15.91 45.51 29.85
CA ILE A 275 -14.64 46.27 29.78
C ILE A 275 -13.94 46.26 31.16
N GLY A 276 -12.76 45.66 31.23
CA GLY A 276 -11.97 45.54 32.46
C GLY A 276 -11.16 46.79 32.82
N SER A 277 -10.48 46.74 33.97
CA SER A 277 -9.61 47.81 34.46
C SER A 277 -8.13 47.45 34.39
N PHE A 278 -7.24 48.45 34.34
CA PHE A 278 -5.80 48.28 34.11
C PHE A 278 -5.11 47.29 35.07
N ASN A 279 -5.60 47.19 36.32
CA ASN A 279 -4.97 46.44 37.42
C ASN A 279 -5.75 45.17 37.84
N ASN A 280 -5.97 44.25 36.90
CA ASN A 280 -6.33 42.84 37.19
C ASN A 280 -7.62 42.64 38.02
N SER A 281 -8.69 43.38 37.70
CA SER A 281 -10.03 43.06 38.19
C SER A 281 -10.70 42.06 37.26
N LYS A 282 -10.66 40.76 37.61
CA LYS A 282 -11.64 39.79 37.08
C LYS A 282 -13.04 40.39 37.32
N ASN A 283 -13.86 40.52 36.27
CA ASN A 283 -15.25 40.89 36.48
C ASN A 283 -15.89 39.81 37.35
N ASN A 284 -16.43 40.20 38.50
CA ASN A 284 -17.02 39.25 39.43
C ASN A 284 -18.35 38.79 38.82
N GLU A 285 -18.46 37.51 38.45
CA GLU A 285 -19.74 36.83 38.19
C GLU A 285 -20.64 37.47 37.11
N THR A 286 -20.10 37.77 35.93
CA THR A 286 -20.92 38.09 34.75
C THR A 286 -21.49 36.81 34.12
N THR A 287 -22.81 36.64 34.19
CA THR A 287 -23.54 35.49 33.60
C THR A 287 -24.75 35.95 32.79
N LEU A 288 -24.79 35.56 31.51
CA LEU A 288 -25.96 35.70 30.65
C LEU A 288 -26.55 34.31 30.37
N GLU A 289 -27.79 34.08 30.81
CA GLU A 289 -28.51 32.82 30.64
C GLU A 289 -29.77 33.07 29.78
N ASN A 290 -29.99 32.26 28.74
CA ASN A 290 -31.17 32.35 27.87
C ASN A 290 -31.40 33.74 27.26
N VAL A 291 -30.35 34.34 26.66
CA VAL A 291 -30.40 35.70 26.11
C VAL A 291 -30.37 35.70 24.59
N ASN A 292 -31.32 36.37 23.96
CA ASN A 292 -31.35 36.64 22.52
C ASN A 292 -30.90 38.08 22.26
N ILE A 293 -29.96 38.25 21.33
CA ILE A 293 -29.39 39.54 20.93
C ILE A 293 -29.50 39.67 19.40
N SER A 294 -30.09 40.78 18.94
CA SER A 294 -30.24 41.10 17.52
C SER A 294 -30.02 42.59 17.26
N SER A 295 -30.05 42.99 15.98
CA SER A 295 -30.10 44.40 15.62
C SER A 295 -31.44 45.03 16.07
N ALA A 296 -31.43 46.35 16.25
CA ALA A 296 -32.64 47.16 16.44
C ALA A 296 -33.28 47.65 15.12
N ASP A 297 -32.65 47.33 13.99
CA ASP A 297 -33.08 47.66 12.63
C ASP A 297 -32.86 46.41 11.75
N ASP A 298 -33.90 45.98 11.03
CA ASP A 298 -33.91 44.73 10.27
C ASP A 298 -32.85 44.72 9.15
N ASP A 299 -32.53 45.90 8.58
CA ASP A 299 -31.59 46.07 7.47
C ASP A 299 -30.14 46.38 7.93
N ALA A 300 -29.90 46.62 9.23
CA ALA A 300 -28.59 47.01 9.75
C ALA A 300 -27.96 45.93 10.64
N LEU A 301 -26.62 45.90 10.66
CA LEU A 301 -25.84 45.00 11.52
C LEU A 301 -25.24 45.75 12.70
N MET A 302 -25.29 45.14 13.89
CA MET A 302 -24.43 45.54 15.01
C MET A 302 -22.95 45.42 14.61
N ASN A 303 -22.08 46.23 15.21
CA ASN A 303 -20.64 46.01 15.10
C ASN A 303 -20.26 44.67 15.77
N LYS A 304 -20.73 44.48 17.01
CA LYS A 304 -20.46 43.27 17.81
C LYS A 304 -21.70 42.83 18.58
N GLY A 305 -22.02 41.54 18.57
CA GLY A 305 -23.04 40.98 19.45
C GLY A 305 -22.56 40.99 20.91
N ILE A 306 -21.45 40.29 21.17
CA ILE A 306 -20.72 40.29 22.45
C ILE A 306 -19.33 40.89 22.25
N ASN A 307 -18.98 41.88 23.08
CA ASN A 307 -17.64 42.48 23.14
C ASN A 307 -17.03 42.26 24.54
N ALA A 308 -15.88 41.59 24.62
CA ALA A 308 -15.09 41.49 25.85
C ALA A 308 -13.71 42.13 25.64
N GLU A 309 -13.39 43.11 26.48
CA GLU A 309 -12.07 43.75 26.54
C GLU A 309 -11.56 43.63 27.98
N LYS A 310 -10.40 43.00 28.16
CA LYS A 310 -9.79 42.73 29.47
C LYS A 310 -10.73 42.12 30.52
N SER A 311 -11.65 41.25 30.08
CA SER A 311 -12.84 40.84 30.85
C SER A 311 -13.05 39.33 30.88
N THR A 312 -13.74 38.84 31.92
CA THR A 312 -14.23 37.45 32.02
C THR A 312 -15.75 37.42 31.89
N VAL A 313 -16.30 36.56 31.03
CA VAL A 313 -17.73 36.49 30.70
C VAL A 313 -18.18 35.03 30.56
N THR A 314 -19.33 34.68 31.12
CA THR A 314 -19.98 33.37 30.93
C THR A 314 -21.31 33.54 30.18
N LEU A 315 -21.49 32.80 29.09
CA LEU A 315 -22.67 32.79 28.22
C LEU A 315 -23.30 31.40 28.21
N ASN A 316 -24.53 31.26 28.68
CA ASN A 316 -25.26 30.00 28.74
C ASN A 316 -26.51 30.10 27.84
N ASN A 317 -26.57 29.31 26.76
CA ASN A 317 -27.66 29.33 25.79
C ASN A 317 -27.98 30.76 25.27
N VAL A 318 -26.97 31.44 24.72
CA VAL A 318 -27.09 32.80 24.17
C VAL A 318 -27.19 32.74 22.65
N THR A 319 -28.09 33.52 22.07
CA THR A 319 -28.25 33.66 20.61
C THR A 319 -27.85 35.06 20.18
N VAL A 320 -26.94 35.19 19.21
CA VAL A 320 -26.55 36.44 18.55
C VAL A 320 -26.88 36.34 17.07
N THR A 321 -27.60 37.33 16.56
CA THR A 321 -27.94 37.49 15.14
C THR A 321 -27.68 38.93 14.68
N GLN A 322 -27.57 39.16 13.37
CA GLN A 322 -27.38 40.49 12.76
C GLN A 322 -26.17 41.27 13.34
N ALA A 323 -25.00 40.64 13.44
CA ALA A 323 -23.75 41.29 13.84
C ALA A 323 -22.66 41.16 12.76
N ASN A 324 -21.71 42.10 12.71
CA ASN A 324 -20.48 41.89 11.94
C ASN A 324 -19.60 40.82 12.61
N THR A 325 -19.37 40.96 13.91
CA THR A 325 -18.76 39.92 14.75
C THR A 325 -19.74 39.38 15.79
N GLY A 326 -19.96 38.07 15.84
CA GLY A 326 -20.85 37.44 16.83
C GLY A 326 -20.31 37.57 18.26
N ILE A 327 -19.12 37.01 18.50
CA ILE A 327 -18.35 37.17 19.74
C ILE A 327 -16.96 37.73 19.43
N PHE A 328 -16.56 38.81 20.12
CA PHE A 328 -15.21 39.38 20.05
C PHE A 328 -14.55 39.42 21.44
N ALA A 329 -13.40 38.78 21.60
CA ALA A 329 -12.58 38.81 22.82
C ALA A 329 -11.20 39.44 22.53
N ASN A 330 -10.82 40.46 23.30
CA ASN A 330 -9.59 41.23 23.09
C ASN A 330 -8.91 41.64 24.41
N ASP A 331 -7.60 41.93 24.33
CA ASP A 331 -6.70 42.23 25.47
C ASP A 331 -6.87 41.23 26.64
N HIS A 332 -6.40 40.00 26.45
CA HIS A 332 -6.37 38.97 27.50
C HIS A 332 -7.75 38.66 28.12
N SER A 333 -8.83 38.76 27.33
CA SER A 333 -10.18 38.41 27.79
C SER A 333 -10.39 36.91 27.87
N THR A 334 -11.36 36.46 28.66
CA THR A 334 -11.80 35.06 28.74
C THR A 334 -13.31 34.98 28.58
N ILE A 335 -13.80 34.30 27.54
CA ILE A 335 -15.23 34.03 27.37
C ILE A 335 -15.47 32.53 27.43
N THR A 336 -16.40 32.09 28.28
CA THR A 336 -16.87 30.70 28.31
C THR A 336 -18.30 30.65 27.80
N VAL A 337 -18.57 29.77 26.85
CA VAL A 337 -19.88 29.58 26.21
C VAL A 337 -20.36 28.16 26.45
N SER A 338 -21.62 27.98 26.83
CA SER A 338 -22.30 26.69 26.90
C SER A 338 -23.58 26.70 26.04
N GLY A 339 -23.48 26.16 24.81
CA GLY A 339 -24.55 26.18 23.81
C GLY A 339 -24.90 27.57 23.26
N GLY A 340 -25.93 27.62 22.41
CA GLY A 340 -26.40 28.85 21.74
C GLY A 340 -26.10 28.89 20.23
N SER A 341 -26.28 30.06 19.62
CA SER A 341 -25.95 30.31 18.20
C SER A 341 -25.32 31.69 18.02
N PHE A 342 -24.24 31.79 17.26
CA PHE A 342 -23.50 33.04 17.09
C PHE A 342 -23.25 33.28 15.60
N ASP A 343 -24.08 34.16 15.04
CA ASP A 343 -24.08 34.49 13.62
C ASP A 343 -23.39 35.85 13.39
N GLY A 344 -22.25 35.80 12.71
CA GLY A 344 -21.48 36.96 12.26
C GLY A 344 -21.55 37.17 10.74
N LYS A 345 -21.10 38.34 10.30
CA LYS A 345 -20.82 38.60 8.88
C LYS A 345 -19.35 38.36 8.55
N THR A 346 -18.44 39.00 9.30
CA THR A 346 -16.99 38.83 9.13
C THR A 346 -16.48 37.67 9.97
N ASP A 347 -16.91 37.58 11.23
CA ASP A 347 -16.40 36.59 12.18
C ASP A 347 -17.54 36.07 13.06
N GLY A 348 -17.74 34.75 13.10
CA GLY A 348 -18.67 34.16 14.07
C GLY A 348 -18.14 34.36 15.50
N VAL A 349 -16.90 33.95 15.72
CA VAL A 349 -16.16 34.11 16.99
C VAL A 349 -14.71 34.51 16.71
N TYR A 350 -14.23 35.57 17.34
CA TYR A 350 -12.91 36.15 17.12
C TYR A 350 -12.18 36.39 18.45
N ALA A 351 -11.04 35.73 18.64
CA ALA A 351 -10.12 35.91 19.76
C ALA A 351 -8.84 36.64 19.32
N LYS A 352 -8.52 37.77 19.95
CA LYS A 352 -7.39 38.63 19.59
C LYS A 352 -6.56 39.00 20.84
N GLN A 353 -5.27 39.29 20.63
CA GLN A 353 -4.34 39.81 21.66
C GLN A 353 -4.36 39.01 22.98
N GLY A 354 -4.03 37.72 22.92
CA GLY A 354 -3.86 36.87 24.10
C GLY A 354 -5.16 36.46 24.79
N SER A 355 -6.30 36.60 24.11
CA SER A 355 -7.62 36.27 24.65
C SER A 355 -7.97 34.79 24.45
N THR A 356 -8.76 34.22 25.37
CA THR A 356 -9.23 32.84 25.31
C THR A 356 -10.74 32.78 25.16
N ILE A 357 -11.26 31.99 24.22
CA ILE A 357 -12.70 31.70 24.10
C ILE A 357 -12.91 30.18 24.17
N ASN A 358 -13.70 29.73 25.12
CA ASN A 358 -14.03 28.31 25.31
C ASN A 358 -15.47 28.04 24.91
N LEU A 359 -15.68 27.31 23.82
CA LEU A 359 -16.97 27.02 23.21
C LEU A 359 -17.39 25.57 23.52
N THR A 360 -18.19 25.40 24.57
CA THR A 360 -18.67 24.09 25.04
C THR A 360 -20.13 23.85 24.68
N GLY A 361 -20.52 22.58 24.57
CA GLY A 361 -21.81 22.17 24.02
C GLY A 361 -21.94 22.47 22.52
N ASP A 362 -23.07 22.09 21.94
CA ASP A 362 -23.36 22.18 20.50
C ASP A 362 -23.67 23.63 20.02
N ALA A 363 -22.92 24.61 20.54
CA ALA A 363 -22.98 25.99 20.09
C ALA A 363 -22.70 26.06 18.58
N LYS A 364 -23.67 26.59 17.83
CA LYS A 364 -23.59 26.75 16.37
C LYS A 364 -22.92 28.08 16.05
N ILE A 365 -21.87 28.04 15.24
CA ILE A 365 -21.14 29.24 14.82
C ILE A 365 -21.31 29.44 13.32
N THR A 366 -21.69 30.64 12.88
CA THR A 366 -21.79 30.96 11.44
C THR A 366 -21.13 32.29 11.10
N SER A 367 -20.52 32.38 9.92
CA SER A 367 -20.02 33.62 9.33
C SER A 367 -20.37 33.69 7.85
N THR A 368 -21.14 34.71 7.46
CA THR A 368 -21.74 34.80 6.12
C THR A 368 -20.83 35.37 5.03
N ASP A 369 -19.69 35.98 5.39
CA ASP A 369 -18.69 36.53 4.45
C ASP A 369 -17.22 36.25 4.82
N GLY A 370 -16.92 35.82 6.05
CA GLY A 370 -15.54 35.61 6.52
C GLY A 370 -15.33 34.29 7.28
N TYR A 371 -14.83 34.35 8.51
CA TYR A 371 -14.33 33.21 9.28
C TYR A 371 -15.33 32.70 10.33
N GLY A 372 -15.45 31.40 10.49
CA GLY A 372 -16.27 30.80 11.56
C GLY A 372 -15.65 31.06 12.95
N LEU A 373 -14.48 30.45 13.19
CA LEU A 373 -13.60 30.73 14.33
C LEU A 373 -12.31 31.40 13.84
N HIS A 374 -11.94 32.53 14.46
CA HIS A 374 -10.75 33.30 14.11
C HIS A 374 -9.89 33.56 15.36
N ALA A 375 -8.65 33.03 15.38
CA ALA A 375 -7.67 33.28 16.43
C ALA A 375 -6.48 34.06 15.87
N GLU A 376 -6.24 35.28 16.35
CA GLU A 376 -5.14 36.13 15.88
C GLU A 376 -4.22 36.57 17.02
N GLY A 377 -2.92 36.36 16.81
CA GLY A 377 -1.86 36.89 17.65
C GLY A 377 -1.42 35.95 18.76
N PRO A 378 -0.20 36.14 19.32
CA PRO A 378 0.38 35.21 20.28
C PRO A 378 -0.49 35.00 21.51
N LYS A 379 -0.67 33.73 21.90
CA LYS A 379 -1.50 33.28 23.04
C LYS A 379 -3.01 33.51 22.88
N SER A 380 -3.49 34.01 21.75
CA SER A 380 -4.92 34.00 21.45
C SER A 380 -5.35 32.55 21.19
N LYS A 381 -6.36 32.06 21.91
CA LYS A 381 -6.77 30.66 21.83
C LYS A 381 -8.29 30.50 21.78
N ILE A 382 -8.78 29.67 20.87
CA ILE A 382 -10.18 29.23 20.87
C ILE A 382 -10.19 27.72 21.14
N THR A 383 -11.09 27.25 22.01
CA THR A 383 -11.40 25.83 22.15
C THR A 383 -12.85 25.57 21.74
N LYS A 384 -13.12 24.48 21.01
CA LYS A 384 -14.47 24.06 20.60
C LYS A 384 -14.68 22.57 20.83
N THR A 385 -15.81 22.20 21.43
CA THR A 385 -16.26 20.79 21.51
C THR A 385 -17.62 20.64 20.86
N GLY A 386 -17.81 19.62 20.01
CA GLY A 386 -19.10 19.30 19.37
C GLY A 386 -19.57 20.33 18.34
N GLY A 387 -20.80 20.16 17.85
CA GLY A 387 -21.51 21.12 17.00
C GLY A 387 -20.89 21.44 15.62
N THR A 388 -21.41 22.49 14.99
CA THR A 388 -21.03 22.91 13.63
C THR A 388 -20.43 24.32 13.62
N VAL A 389 -19.32 24.47 12.90
CA VAL A 389 -18.72 25.77 12.57
C VAL A 389 -18.84 26.00 11.06
N SER A 390 -19.42 27.12 10.68
CA SER A 390 -19.51 27.55 9.28
C SER A 390 -18.86 28.90 9.06
N GLY A 391 -18.05 29.02 8.01
CA GLY A 391 -17.47 30.28 7.57
C GLY A 391 -17.28 30.27 6.05
N LYS A 392 -17.56 31.38 5.38
CA LYS A 392 -17.46 31.45 3.91
C LYS A 392 -16.03 31.37 3.40
N GLN A 393 -15.09 32.04 4.07
CA GLN A 393 -13.67 32.02 3.70
C GLN A 393 -12.98 30.81 4.31
N ASN A 394 -12.98 30.72 5.64
CA ASN A 394 -12.47 29.56 6.37
C ASN A 394 -13.45 29.22 7.50
N ALA A 395 -13.71 27.94 7.78
CA ALA A 395 -14.46 27.59 8.99
C ALA A 395 -13.58 27.83 10.24
N LEU A 396 -12.31 27.44 10.21
CA LEU A 396 -11.29 27.76 11.22
C LEU A 396 -10.13 28.57 10.60
N PHE A 397 -9.72 29.66 11.24
CA PHE A 397 -8.57 30.46 10.84
C PHE A 397 -7.69 30.85 12.03
N ALA A 398 -6.45 30.40 12.03
CA ALA A 398 -5.44 30.73 13.04
C ALA A 398 -4.29 31.49 12.37
N GLU A 399 -4.02 32.72 12.80
CA GLU A 399 -2.94 33.54 12.24
C GLU A 399 -2.08 34.28 13.28
N LYS A 400 -0.86 34.62 12.89
CA LYS A 400 0.10 35.41 13.69
C LYS A 400 0.39 34.83 15.09
N GLY A 401 0.44 33.51 15.24
CA GLY A 401 0.61 32.83 16.53
C GLY A 401 -0.68 32.55 17.31
N GLY A 402 -1.83 32.63 16.64
CA GLY A 402 -3.14 32.23 17.17
C GLY A 402 -3.30 30.69 17.21
N GLN A 403 -4.15 30.21 18.11
CA GLN A 403 -4.35 28.77 18.35
C GLN A 403 -5.84 28.39 18.36
N ILE A 404 -6.20 27.27 17.74
CA ILE A 404 -7.55 26.69 17.78
C ILE A 404 -7.46 25.20 18.12
N ASP A 405 -8.09 24.78 19.21
CA ASP A 405 -8.29 23.36 19.53
C ASP A 405 -9.76 23.03 19.28
N ALA A 406 -10.05 22.03 18.45
CA ALA A 406 -11.40 21.56 18.20
C ALA A 406 -11.52 20.06 18.47
N THR A 407 -12.67 19.62 18.98
CA THR A 407 -12.94 18.21 19.31
C THR A 407 -14.34 17.83 18.82
N ASP A 408 -14.44 16.75 18.06
CA ASP A 408 -15.70 16.20 17.52
C ASP A 408 -16.53 17.25 16.76
N VAL A 409 -15.91 17.96 15.81
CA VAL A 409 -16.51 19.10 15.10
C VAL A 409 -16.90 18.80 13.65
N THR A 410 -17.99 19.42 13.20
CA THR A 410 -18.30 19.54 11.76
C THR A 410 -17.93 20.94 11.25
N LEU A 411 -17.09 21.01 10.23
CA LEU A 411 -16.67 22.23 9.55
C LEU A 411 -17.34 22.31 8.17
N THR A 412 -17.80 23.50 7.77
CA THR A 412 -18.41 23.69 6.44
C THR A 412 -18.26 25.10 5.89
N THR A 413 -18.10 25.24 4.56
CA THR A 413 -18.10 26.54 3.87
C THR A 413 -19.21 26.59 2.81
N ASP A 414 -19.19 27.60 1.93
CA ASP A 414 -20.15 27.74 0.82
C ASP A 414 -19.73 26.96 -0.45
N GLY A 415 -18.80 26.01 -0.31
CA GLY A 415 -18.15 25.30 -1.42
C GLY A 415 -16.90 26.01 -1.94
N LYS A 416 -16.62 27.26 -1.52
CA LYS A 416 -15.49 28.08 -2.05
C LYS A 416 -14.41 28.38 -1.02
N GLY A 417 -14.72 28.22 0.26
CA GLY A 417 -13.77 28.40 1.36
C GLY A 417 -13.01 27.13 1.75
N THR A 418 -12.08 27.29 2.69
CA THR A 418 -11.29 26.21 3.30
C THR A 418 -11.92 25.70 4.60
N GLY A 419 -11.79 24.42 4.93
CA GLY A 419 -12.17 23.90 6.25
C GLY A 419 -11.38 24.56 7.39
N ALA A 420 -10.06 24.39 7.41
CA ALA A 420 -9.19 25.01 8.41
C ALA A 420 -7.87 25.51 7.80
N VAL A 421 -7.42 26.71 8.21
CA VAL A 421 -6.14 27.30 7.78
C VAL A 421 -5.32 27.81 8.97
N ALA A 422 -4.06 27.38 9.04
CA ALA A 422 -3.04 27.93 9.93
C ALA A 422 -2.02 28.74 9.11
N LEU A 423 -1.87 30.04 9.42
CA LEU A 423 -1.03 30.98 8.66
C LEU A 423 0.01 31.67 9.54
N GLY A 424 1.27 31.57 9.17
CA GLY A 424 2.39 32.25 9.84
C GLY A 424 2.96 31.46 11.03
N PRO A 425 4.15 31.86 11.53
CA PRO A 425 4.83 31.14 12.62
C PRO A 425 4.01 31.09 13.92
N ASP A 426 4.18 30.00 14.66
CA ASP A 426 3.47 29.65 15.91
C ASP A 426 1.93 29.52 15.78
N SER A 427 1.34 29.74 14.60
CA SER A 427 -0.09 29.54 14.35
C SER A 427 -0.42 28.05 14.28
N ARG A 428 -1.36 27.58 15.10
CA ARG A 428 -1.66 26.14 15.19
C ARG A 428 -3.15 25.81 15.29
N ILE A 429 -3.56 24.74 14.61
CA ILE A 429 -4.88 24.13 14.75
C ILE A 429 -4.73 22.67 15.19
N GLU A 430 -5.44 22.27 16.24
CA GLU A 430 -5.53 20.89 16.72
C GLU A 430 -6.96 20.37 16.52
N LEU A 431 -7.11 19.24 15.85
CA LEU A 431 -8.38 18.57 15.56
C LEU A 431 -8.38 17.19 16.24
N HIS A 432 -9.12 17.07 17.34
CA HIS A 432 -9.20 15.88 18.17
C HIS A 432 -10.50 15.10 17.91
N GLY A 433 -10.47 13.78 18.14
CA GLY A 433 -11.62 12.91 17.90
C GLY A 433 -12.01 12.88 16.42
N ASP A 434 -13.31 12.90 16.14
CA ASP A 434 -13.84 12.78 14.78
C ASP A 434 -14.13 14.16 14.16
N THR A 435 -13.30 14.60 13.21
CA THR A 435 -13.52 15.85 12.47
C THR A 435 -14.05 15.58 11.06
N THR A 436 -15.16 16.23 10.71
CA THR A 436 -15.76 16.18 9.36
C THR A 436 -15.72 17.55 8.71
N ILE A 437 -15.20 17.64 7.49
CA ILE A 437 -15.10 18.86 6.68
C ILE A 437 -15.91 18.66 5.40
N ASN A 438 -17.02 19.40 5.26
CA ASN A 438 -17.97 19.20 4.17
C ASN A 438 -18.25 20.48 3.38
N ASN A 439 -18.45 20.33 2.07
CA ASN A 439 -18.80 21.42 1.16
C ASN A 439 -17.74 22.54 1.17
N THR A 440 -16.50 22.16 0.88
CA THR A 440 -15.35 23.07 0.84
C THR A 440 -14.64 22.99 -0.52
N LEU A 441 -13.94 24.07 -0.88
CA LEU A 441 -12.97 24.04 -1.98
C LEU A 441 -11.69 23.34 -1.51
N ASN A 442 -11.21 23.73 -0.33
CA ASN A 442 -10.02 23.17 0.31
C ASN A 442 -10.36 22.54 1.66
N GLY A 443 -9.78 21.40 2.02
CA GLY A 443 -10.00 20.79 3.35
C GLY A 443 -9.17 21.46 4.44
N LEU A 444 -7.85 21.20 4.44
CA LEU A 444 -6.88 21.76 5.41
C LEU A 444 -5.75 22.51 4.69
N GLY A 445 -5.29 23.64 5.25
CA GLY A 445 -4.18 24.45 4.70
C GLY A 445 -3.19 24.92 5.77
N ALA A 446 -1.88 24.76 5.53
CA ALA A 446 -0.83 25.28 6.42
C ALA A 446 0.25 26.05 5.63
N VAL A 447 0.52 27.30 6.04
CA VAL A 447 1.27 28.29 5.25
C VAL A 447 2.20 29.14 6.14
N ASP A 448 3.34 29.59 5.62
CA ASP A 448 4.31 30.47 6.31
C ASP A 448 4.72 29.97 7.71
N GLY A 449 4.92 28.65 7.87
CA GLY A 449 5.27 28.04 9.17
C GLY A 449 4.09 27.66 10.06
N GLY A 450 2.85 27.79 9.57
CA GLY A 450 1.65 27.34 10.27
C GLY A 450 1.58 25.81 10.42
N LYS A 451 0.87 25.31 11.44
CA LYS A 451 0.77 23.86 11.72
C LYS A 451 -0.65 23.37 11.97
N ILE A 452 -1.01 22.21 11.42
CA ILE A 452 -2.28 21.53 11.73
C ILE A 452 -2.02 20.09 12.16
N THR A 453 -2.70 19.64 13.22
CA THR A 453 -2.72 18.23 13.64
C THR A 453 -4.16 17.73 13.62
N SER A 454 -4.42 16.53 13.09
CA SER A 454 -5.74 15.90 13.10
C SER A 454 -5.69 14.43 13.48
N GLU A 455 -6.62 13.97 14.31
CA GLU A 455 -6.80 12.56 14.67
C GLU A 455 -7.60 11.80 13.58
N ASN A 456 -8.93 11.68 13.69
CA ASN A 456 -9.76 11.12 12.62
C ASN A 456 -10.31 12.26 11.75
N LEU A 457 -10.14 12.13 10.44
CA LEU A 457 -10.47 13.18 9.48
C LEU A 457 -11.30 12.63 8.33
N THR A 458 -12.44 13.27 8.05
CA THR A 458 -13.21 13.06 6.82
C THR A 458 -13.33 14.40 6.09
N ILE A 459 -12.84 14.47 4.85
CA ILE A 459 -12.98 15.62 3.96
C ILE A 459 -13.85 15.21 2.77
N ILE A 460 -14.96 15.92 2.55
CA ILE A 460 -15.83 15.74 1.39
C ILE A 460 -15.88 17.07 0.64
N GLY A 461 -15.22 17.11 -0.52
CA GLY A 461 -15.18 18.28 -1.41
C GLY A 461 -16.58 18.69 -1.86
N GLY A 462 -16.78 19.98 -2.11
CA GLY A 462 -18.04 20.53 -2.61
C GLY A 462 -18.43 20.00 -4.00
N GLU A 463 -19.65 20.33 -4.43
CA GLU A 463 -20.07 20.11 -5.83
C GLU A 463 -19.03 20.66 -6.80
N ALA A 464 -18.78 19.96 -7.91
CA ALA A 464 -17.82 20.40 -8.92
C ALA A 464 -18.26 21.75 -9.49
N ILE A 465 -17.61 22.83 -9.06
CA ILE A 465 -18.03 24.19 -9.40
C ILE A 465 -17.65 24.48 -10.85
N ASP A 466 -18.60 24.99 -11.64
CA ASP A 466 -18.39 25.51 -12.99
C ASP A 466 -17.57 26.83 -13.03
N GLN A 467 -16.70 27.07 -12.04
CA GLN A 467 -15.89 28.27 -11.89
C GLN A 467 -14.41 27.97 -12.02
N ASP A 468 -13.77 28.75 -12.90
CA ASP A 468 -12.34 28.96 -13.01
C ASP A 468 -11.49 27.68 -13.23
N PRO A 469 -11.06 27.39 -14.48
CA PRO A 469 -10.17 26.25 -14.77
C PRO A 469 -8.89 26.22 -13.92
N ASP A 470 -8.50 27.35 -13.34
CA ASP A 470 -7.29 27.52 -12.54
C ASP A 470 -7.51 27.18 -11.04
N LYS A 471 -8.68 26.66 -10.63
CA LYS A 471 -9.02 26.35 -9.23
C LYS A 471 -9.48 24.91 -9.00
N ASN A 472 -8.51 24.04 -8.73
CA ASN A 472 -8.74 22.68 -8.26
C ASN A 472 -9.28 22.66 -6.82
N ARG A 473 -10.10 21.66 -6.48
CA ARG A 473 -10.47 21.32 -5.10
C ARG A 473 -9.34 20.52 -4.45
N SER A 474 -8.70 21.02 -3.41
CA SER A 474 -7.58 20.34 -2.75
C SER A 474 -7.96 19.77 -1.36
N GLY A 475 -7.68 18.50 -1.09
CA GLY A 475 -7.97 17.87 0.20
C GLY A 475 -7.15 18.49 1.34
N VAL A 476 -5.83 18.36 1.27
CA VAL A 476 -4.88 18.91 2.24
C VAL A 476 -3.74 19.58 1.47
N TRP A 477 -3.39 20.82 1.82
CA TRP A 477 -2.32 21.55 1.16
C TRP A 477 -1.37 22.23 2.15
N THR A 478 -0.08 22.26 1.82
CA THR A 478 0.95 22.97 2.59
C THR A 478 1.88 23.77 1.69
N ALA A 479 2.28 24.95 2.15
CA ALA A 479 3.20 25.84 1.43
C ALA A 479 4.16 26.53 2.39
N ASP A 480 5.33 26.93 1.87
CA ASP A 480 6.43 27.59 2.59
C ASP A 480 7.13 26.76 3.68
N SER A 481 8.39 27.12 3.92
CA SER A 481 9.28 26.37 4.81
C SER A 481 8.79 26.36 6.26
N GLY A 482 8.77 25.17 6.85
CA GLY A 482 8.35 24.95 8.25
C GLY A 482 6.85 24.74 8.45
N SER A 483 6.03 24.92 7.41
CA SER A 483 4.61 24.55 7.42
C SER A 483 4.45 23.03 7.48
N GLU A 484 3.54 22.54 8.32
CA GLU A 484 3.40 21.11 8.60
C GLU A 484 1.95 20.70 8.87
N ILE A 485 1.49 19.63 8.21
CA ILE A 485 0.22 18.97 8.54
C ILE A 485 0.48 17.52 8.93
N THR A 486 0.00 17.13 10.12
CA THR A 486 0.13 15.77 10.67
C THR A 486 -1.23 15.15 10.90
N LEU A 487 -1.54 14.06 10.19
CA LEU A 487 -2.79 13.31 10.31
C LEU A 487 -2.46 11.98 11.00
N THR A 488 -2.86 11.82 12.26
CA THR A 488 -2.38 10.73 13.14
C THR A 488 -3.30 9.52 13.22
N GLY A 489 -4.59 9.69 12.91
CA GLY A 489 -5.59 8.63 12.86
C GLY A 489 -6.04 8.32 11.43
N LYS A 490 -7.30 7.88 11.28
CA LYS A 490 -7.83 7.52 9.96
C LYS A 490 -8.27 8.77 9.19
N THR A 491 -7.71 8.95 8.00
CA THR A 491 -8.06 10.01 7.06
C THR A 491 -8.86 9.45 5.87
N THR A 492 -10.01 10.05 5.58
CA THR A 492 -10.83 9.76 4.40
C THR A 492 -11.05 11.04 3.60
N ILE A 493 -10.74 11.04 2.30
CA ILE A 493 -10.86 12.22 1.41
C ILE A 493 -11.63 11.84 0.15
N GLU A 494 -12.74 12.52 -0.10
CA GLU A 494 -13.65 12.21 -1.20
C GLU A 494 -14.00 13.45 -2.03
N ASN A 495 -14.22 13.25 -3.33
CA ASN A 495 -14.72 14.27 -4.26
C ASN A 495 -13.83 15.53 -4.35
N ILE A 496 -12.51 15.33 -4.42
CA ILE A 496 -11.52 16.39 -4.66
C ILE A 496 -10.80 16.18 -6.00
N ASP A 497 -10.14 17.23 -6.49
CA ASP A 497 -9.33 17.18 -7.70
C ASP A 497 -7.86 16.88 -7.36
N GLU A 498 -7.37 17.40 -6.23
CA GLU A 498 -6.04 17.16 -5.70
C GLU A 498 -6.13 16.63 -4.26
N GLY A 499 -5.53 15.47 -3.95
CA GLY A 499 -5.64 14.88 -2.62
C GLY A 499 -4.76 15.58 -1.60
N PHE A 500 -3.45 15.40 -1.72
CA PHE A 500 -2.42 16.10 -0.95
C PHE A 500 -1.54 16.95 -1.87
N TYR A 501 -1.24 18.19 -1.45
CA TYR A 501 -0.30 19.10 -2.10
C TYR A 501 0.73 19.64 -1.10
N ALA A 502 2.02 19.53 -1.37
CA ALA A 502 3.06 20.14 -0.53
C ALA A 502 4.11 20.86 -1.37
N ASP A 503 4.41 22.11 -0.97
CA ASP A 503 5.24 23.05 -1.73
C ASP A 503 6.16 23.91 -0.83
N GLY A 504 7.18 24.54 -1.40
CA GLY A 504 8.04 25.53 -0.72
C GLY A 504 8.85 25.04 0.49
N GLY A 505 9.16 23.75 0.59
CA GLY A 505 9.86 23.16 1.74
C GLY A 505 8.93 22.81 2.92
N SER A 506 7.66 22.55 2.64
CA SER A 506 6.64 22.16 3.63
C SER A 506 6.44 20.64 3.72
N LYS A 507 5.72 20.17 4.75
CA LYS A 507 5.57 18.73 5.02
C LYS A 507 4.12 18.29 5.30
N ILE A 508 3.72 17.17 4.69
CA ILE A 508 2.52 16.42 5.08
C ILE A 508 2.93 15.04 5.61
N ILE A 509 2.35 14.63 6.74
CA ILE A 509 2.51 13.29 7.32
C ILE A 509 1.11 12.70 7.54
N SER A 510 0.87 11.48 7.08
CA SER A 510 -0.41 10.78 7.23
C SER A 510 -0.25 9.37 7.81
N GLY A 511 -1.16 8.97 8.68
CA GLY A 511 -1.39 7.57 9.07
C GLY A 511 -2.23 6.83 8.03
N ASP A 512 -3.28 6.13 8.48
CA ASP A 512 -4.20 5.42 7.59
C ASP A 512 -4.93 6.40 6.67
N LEU A 513 -4.87 6.15 5.36
CA LEU A 513 -5.34 7.07 4.33
C LEU A 513 -6.22 6.35 3.30
N THR A 514 -7.43 6.86 3.08
CA THR A 514 -8.29 6.45 1.97
C THR A 514 -8.70 7.69 1.20
N MET A 515 -8.40 7.73 -0.10
CA MET A 515 -8.80 8.85 -0.95
C MET A 515 -9.42 8.40 -2.27
N THR A 516 -10.49 9.10 -2.68
CA THR A 516 -11.21 8.86 -3.93
C THR A 516 -11.36 10.15 -4.72
N GLY A 517 -10.77 10.19 -5.92
CA GLY A 517 -10.83 11.35 -6.82
C GLY A 517 -12.27 11.67 -7.26
N GLY A 518 -12.57 12.96 -7.36
CA GLY A 518 -13.87 13.45 -7.83
C GLY A 518 -14.04 13.38 -9.35
N GLU A 519 -15.26 13.63 -9.82
CA GLU A 519 -15.47 13.96 -11.24
C GLU A 519 -15.01 15.40 -11.49
N SER A 520 -14.18 15.59 -12.51
CA SER A 520 -13.56 16.87 -12.85
C SER A 520 -13.40 17.06 -14.35
N LYS A 521 -13.26 18.32 -14.78
CA LYS A 521 -12.79 18.69 -16.13
C LYS A 521 -11.26 18.77 -16.20
N ASN A 522 -10.64 19.00 -15.05
CA ASN A 522 -9.19 18.96 -14.90
C ASN A 522 -8.72 17.51 -14.67
N GLU A 523 -7.41 17.29 -14.78
CA GLU A 523 -6.86 16.00 -14.39
C GLU A 523 -6.68 15.99 -12.89
N THR A 524 -7.04 14.86 -12.29
CA THR A 524 -7.06 14.70 -10.83
C THR A 524 -5.80 13.98 -10.35
N VAL A 525 -5.12 14.53 -9.34
CA VAL A 525 -3.85 14.00 -8.81
C VAL A 525 -4.03 13.62 -7.34
N ALA A 526 -3.65 12.40 -6.96
CA ALA A 526 -3.88 11.94 -5.60
C ALA A 526 -2.90 12.57 -4.59
N VAL A 527 -1.61 12.58 -4.93
CA VAL A 527 -0.54 13.19 -4.12
C VAL A 527 0.42 13.91 -5.04
N ASN A 528 0.62 15.20 -4.79
CA ASN A 528 1.49 16.09 -5.56
C ASN A 528 2.46 16.78 -4.60
N VAL A 529 3.76 16.73 -4.89
CA VAL A 529 4.76 17.46 -4.11
C VAL A 529 5.75 18.17 -5.04
N ALA A 530 6.01 19.44 -4.74
CA ALA A 530 6.78 20.37 -5.54
C ALA A 530 7.79 21.14 -4.67
N GLU A 531 8.78 21.72 -5.36
CA GLU A 531 9.91 22.47 -4.81
C GLU A 531 10.88 21.69 -3.88
N PRO A 532 12.12 22.18 -3.70
CA PRO A 532 13.12 21.51 -2.85
C PRO A 532 12.69 21.42 -1.39
N ASP A 533 13.18 20.37 -0.71
CA ASP A 533 12.94 20.07 0.71
C ASP A 533 11.48 19.77 1.09
N SER A 534 10.51 19.88 0.16
CA SER A 534 9.11 19.48 0.38
C SER A 534 8.96 17.97 0.46
N ALA A 535 8.16 17.47 1.41
CA ALA A 535 8.00 16.03 1.63
C ALA A 535 6.58 15.60 2.01
N ILE A 536 6.16 14.44 1.50
CA ILE A 536 4.92 13.75 1.89
C ILE A 536 5.24 12.35 2.39
N GLU A 537 4.85 12.05 3.64
CA GLU A 537 5.06 10.77 4.31
C GLU A 537 3.74 10.04 4.54
N LEU A 538 3.62 8.83 4.00
CA LEU A 538 2.48 7.93 4.10
C LEU A 538 2.85 6.78 5.04
N ASN A 539 2.51 6.90 6.32
CA ASN A 539 3.02 6.06 7.42
C ASN A 539 2.00 5.03 7.93
N GLY A 540 0.86 4.90 7.27
CA GLY A 540 -0.19 3.93 7.56
C GLY A 540 -0.83 3.39 6.29
N LYS A 541 -1.86 2.57 6.44
CA LYS A 541 -2.48 1.86 5.32
C LYS A 541 -3.09 2.84 4.33
N THR A 542 -2.57 2.84 3.11
CA THR A 542 -2.95 3.79 2.06
C THR A 542 -3.79 3.12 0.97
N THR A 543 -4.91 3.74 0.60
CA THR A 543 -5.76 3.34 -0.53
C THR A 543 -6.14 4.56 -1.37
N ILE A 544 -5.73 4.57 -2.63
CA ILE A 544 -5.93 5.65 -3.60
C ILE A 544 -6.75 5.12 -4.77
N GLN A 545 -7.88 5.76 -5.09
CA GLN A 545 -8.78 5.31 -6.16
C GLN A 545 -9.34 6.47 -7.01
N ASN A 546 -9.70 6.19 -8.25
CA ASN A 546 -10.42 7.08 -9.18
C ASN A 546 -9.72 8.40 -9.57
N PHE A 547 -8.45 8.59 -9.24
CA PHE A 547 -7.65 9.70 -9.78
C PHE A 547 -7.20 9.42 -11.22
N ASP A 548 -6.83 10.46 -11.95
CA ASP A 548 -6.08 10.32 -13.21
C ASP A 548 -4.63 9.94 -12.92
N GLU A 549 -3.99 10.66 -11.98
CA GLU A 549 -2.62 10.44 -11.55
C GLU A 549 -2.53 10.08 -10.06
N GLY A 550 -1.62 9.17 -9.71
CA GLY A 550 -1.43 8.71 -8.34
C GLY A 550 -0.50 9.62 -7.54
N LEU A 551 0.81 9.34 -7.59
CA LEU A 551 1.84 10.06 -6.84
C LEU A 551 2.76 10.80 -7.82
N PHE A 552 2.88 12.12 -7.70
CA PHE A 552 3.80 12.96 -8.47
C PHE A 552 4.81 13.66 -7.55
N ALA A 553 6.11 13.51 -7.82
CA ALA A 553 7.18 14.24 -7.13
C ALA A 553 8.01 15.07 -8.12
N GLY A 554 8.12 16.39 -7.86
CA GLY A 554 8.83 17.36 -8.69
C GLY A 554 9.88 18.19 -7.93
N ASN A 555 10.95 18.61 -8.60
CA ASN A 555 11.90 19.64 -8.14
C ASN A 555 12.72 19.30 -6.87
N ASN A 556 13.25 18.07 -6.75
CA ASN A 556 13.95 17.54 -5.56
C ASN A 556 13.06 17.35 -4.31
N SER A 557 11.74 17.32 -4.48
CA SER A 557 10.82 16.88 -3.44
C SER A 557 10.80 15.36 -3.29
N THR A 558 10.15 14.87 -2.22
CA THR A 558 10.12 13.44 -1.89
C THR A 558 8.75 12.96 -1.43
N ILE A 559 8.29 11.82 -1.97
CA ILE A 559 7.17 11.03 -1.40
C ILE A 559 7.75 9.74 -0.81
N LYS A 560 7.38 9.42 0.43
CA LYS A 560 7.74 8.15 1.07
C LYS A 560 6.53 7.42 1.62
N MET A 561 6.54 6.10 1.52
CA MET A 561 5.64 5.21 2.24
C MET A 561 6.43 4.43 3.29
N ILE A 562 6.27 4.81 4.55
CA ILE A 562 6.99 4.21 5.68
C ILE A 562 6.05 3.25 6.39
N ASN A 563 6.01 2.01 5.93
CA ASN A 563 5.44 0.94 6.75
C ASN A 563 6.30 0.84 8.02
N GLY A 564 5.69 0.95 9.21
CA GLY A 564 6.41 0.73 10.46
C GLY A 564 6.99 -0.69 10.53
N ASP A 565 7.87 -0.96 11.49
CA ASP A 565 8.45 -2.30 11.70
C ASP A 565 7.36 -3.34 12.09
N ILE A 566 6.61 -3.83 11.09
CA ILE A 566 5.65 -4.93 11.22
C ILE A 566 6.45 -6.23 11.16
N GLU A 567 7.11 -6.55 12.28
CA GLU A 567 7.56 -7.92 12.52
C GLU A 567 6.35 -8.86 12.46
N ALA A 568 6.34 -9.73 11.45
CA ALA A 568 5.47 -10.89 11.29
C ALA A 568 4.00 -10.67 10.91
N ALA A 569 3.75 -10.36 9.62
CA ALA A 569 2.59 -10.90 8.90
C ALA A 569 2.98 -11.38 7.50
N GLN A 570 2.74 -12.66 7.20
CA GLN A 570 2.78 -13.16 5.82
C GLN A 570 1.46 -12.79 5.11
N SER A 571 1.56 -12.37 3.84
CA SER A 571 0.47 -12.44 2.85
C SER A 571 -0.67 -11.38 2.89
N ALA A 572 -0.34 -10.09 2.92
CA ALA A 572 -1.19 -9.07 2.29
C ALA A 572 -0.35 -7.88 1.81
N VAL A 573 -0.54 -7.46 0.55
CA VAL A 573 -0.11 -6.13 0.10
C VAL A 573 -1.12 -5.13 0.68
N GLU A 574 -0.71 -4.35 1.68
CA GLU A 574 -1.65 -3.51 2.44
C GLU A 574 -1.99 -2.20 1.73
N ASN A 575 -1.06 -1.65 0.95
CA ASN A 575 -1.22 -0.37 0.26
C ASN A 575 -1.68 -0.57 -1.19
N LYS A 576 -2.62 0.26 -1.66
CA LYS A 576 -3.25 0.11 -2.98
C LYS A 576 -3.41 1.44 -3.72
N ILE A 577 -2.98 1.50 -4.99
CA ILE A 577 -3.09 2.67 -5.86
C ILE A 577 -3.77 2.24 -7.17
N GLU A 578 -5.01 2.67 -7.40
CA GLU A 578 -5.78 2.37 -8.63
C GLU A 578 -6.17 3.67 -9.33
N VAL A 579 -5.51 3.97 -10.46
CA VAL A 579 -5.69 5.23 -11.18
C VAL A 579 -5.98 5.02 -12.66
N LYS A 580 -6.63 6.01 -13.28
CA LYS A 580 -7.09 5.97 -14.66
C LYS A 580 -5.92 6.06 -15.66
N LYS A 581 -4.80 6.69 -15.30
CA LYS A 581 -3.72 7.04 -16.25
C LYS A 581 -2.32 6.67 -15.75
N VAL A 582 -1.72 7.47 -14.87
CA VAL A 582 -0.30 7.35 -14.48
C VAL A 582 -0.20 7.14 -12.97
N ALA A 583 0.34 6.01 -12.51
CA ALA A 583 0.39 5.75 -11.08
C ALA A 583 1.50 6.51 -10.35
N LEU A 584 2.76 6.40 -10.79
CA LEU A 584 3.91 7.01 -10.13
C LEU A 584 4.70 7.85 -11.14
N ALA A 585 4.91 9.13 -10.85
CA ALA A 585 5.55 10.08 -11.75
C ALA A 585 6.63 10.92 -11.05
N VAL A 586 7.79 11.08 -11.68
CA VAL A 586 8.93 11.85 -11.15
C VAL A 586 9.52 12.80 -12.21
N ALA A 587 9.81 14.03 -11.77
CA ALA A 587 10.39 15.08 -12.61
C ALA A 587 11.37 15.98 -11.82
N TYR A 588 12.33 16.60 -12.51
CA TYR A 588 13.27 17.59 -11.94
C TYR A 588 14.00 17.16 -10.65
N GLY A 589 14.31 15.87 -10.50
CA GLY A 589 14.96 15.28 -9.33
C GLY A 589 14.01 14.76 -8.25
N GLY A 590 12.73 14.57 -8.56
CA GLY A 590 11.76 13.99 -7.64
C GLY A 590 12.10 12.55 -7.23
N LEU A 591 11.86 12.23 -5.96
CA LEU A 591 12.08 10.92 -5.36
C LEU A 591 10.75 10.31 -4.89
N ILE A 592 10.48 9.07 -5.28
CA ILE A 592 9.38 8.25 -4.74
C ILE A 592 9.99 6.98 -4.12
N ASP A 593 9.64 6.67 -2.87
CA ASP A 593 10.19 5.54 -2.11
C ASP A 593 9.04 4.77 -1.44
N LEU A 594 8.66 3.60 -2.00
CA LEU A 594 7.47 2.84 -1.58
C LEU A 594 7.81 1.39 -1.20
N THR A 595 7.07 0.87 -0.21
CA THR A 595 7.17 -0.52 0.25
C THR A 595 5.76 -1.15 0.42
N ASP A 596 5.62 -2.42 0.05
CA ASP A 596 4.38 -3.21 0.14
C ASP A 596 3.16 -2.54 -0.54
N VAL A 597 3.27 -2.22 -1.83
CA VAL A 597 2.25 -1.50 -2.60
C VAL A 597 1.79 -2.26 -3.86
N SER A 598 0.47 -2.31 -4.08
CA SER A 598 -0.15 -2.80 -5.31
C SER A 598 -0.61 -1.60 -6.13
N VAL A 599 -0.23 -1.57 -7.41
CA VAL A 599 -0.42 -0.43 -8.30
C VAL A 599 -1.12 -0.90 -9.57
N THR A 600 -2.24 -0.26 -9.92
CA THR A 600 -2.94 -0.47 -11.18
C THR A 600 -3.12 0.86 -11.90
N ALA A 601 -2.73 0.91 -13.19
CA ALA A 601 -2.80 2.10 -14.01
C ALA A 601 -3.33 1.79 -15.43
N GLY A 602 -4.02 2.75 -16.04
CA GLY A 602 -4.55 2.61 -17.41
C GLY A 602 -3.56 2.93 -18.53
N ILE A 603 -2.57 3.79 -18.29
CA ILE A 603 -1.58 4.23 -19.29
C ILE A 603 -0.16 3.83 -18.88
N SER A 604 0.28 4.19 -17.67
CA SER A 604 1.59 3.78 -17.17
C SER A 604 1.69 3.58 -15.66
N GLY A 605 2.47 2.57 -15.27
CA GLY A 605 2.82 2.33 -13.88
C GLY A 605 3.79 3.39 -13.36
N LEU A 606 4.95 3.50 -14.02
CA LEU A 606 6.00 4.46 -13.72
C LEU A 606 6.15 5.47 -14.87
N GLN A 607 6.43 6.73 -14.55
CA GLN A 607 6.77 7.77 -15.51
C GLN A 607 7.97 8.61 -15.03
N PHE A 608 9.00 8.71 -15.87
CA PHE A 608 10.19 9.51 -15.60
C PHE A 608 10.35 10.61 -16.64
N LEU A 609 10.59 11.84 -16.17
CA LEU A 609 10.76 13.00 -17.03
C LEU A 609 12.04 13.78 -16.73
N GLY A 610 13.02 13.63 -17.62
CA GLY A 610 14.28 14.40 -17.60
C GLY A 610 14.11 15.78 -18.25
N PHE A 611 14.78 16.80 -17.70
CA PHE A 611 14.72 18.18 -18.19
C PHE A 611 16.11 18.83 -18.30
N SER A 612 16.30 19.67 -19.32
CA SER A 612 17.53 20.48 -19.50
C SER A 612 17.20 21.92 -19.92
N LYS A 613 17.77 22.92 -19.22
CA LYS A 613 17.48 24.36 -19.41
C LYS A 613 18.76 25.20 -19.53
N THR A 614 18.70 26.35 -20.21
CA THR A 614 19.86 27.23 -20.46
C THR A 614 19.86 28.54 -19.67
N LYS A 615 18.69 29.09 -19.34
CA LYS A 615 18.58 30.35 -18.60
C LYS A 615 18.19 30.11 -17.15
N LEU A 616 19.21 30.18 -16.30
CA LEU A 616 19.10 30.17 -14.86
C LEU A 616 18.67 31.57 -14.38
N ASN A 617 17.58 31.64 -13.61
CA ASN A 617 17.50 32.65 -12.55
C ASN A 617 18.50 32.25 -11.46
N GLU A 618 18.98 33.18 -10.62
CA GLU A 618 20.06 32.93 -9.64
C GLU A 618 19.76 31.86 -8.55
N SER A 619 18.59 31.22 -8.59
CA SER A 619 18.14 30.13 -7.71
C SER A 619 18.37 28.71 -8.28
N ASP A 620 18.19 28.51 -9.59
CA ASP A 620 17.86 27.19 -10.18
C ASP A 620 19.09 26.42 -10.71
N ASP A 621 20.24 26.51 -10.05
CA ASP A 621 21.50 25.94 -10.54
C ASP A 621 21.37 24.42 -10.83
N LEU A 622 21.32 24.06 -12.12
CA LEU A 622 21.10 22.68 -12.61
C LEU A 622 22.08 21.64 -12.05
N LYS A 623 23.18 22.08 -11.44
CA LYS A 623 24.13 21.23 -10.70
C LYS A 623 23.63 20.76 -9.33
N LYS A 624 22.48 21.26 -8.86
CA LYS A 624 21.84 20.84 -7.59
C LYS A 624 20.74 19.80 -7.76
N HIS A 625 20.12 19.69 -8.94
CA HIS A 625 19.04 18.73 -9.13
C HIS A 625 19.58 17.31 -9.13
N GLN A 626 18.99 16.45 -8.30
CA GLN A 626 19.31 15.03 -8.28
C GLN A 626 18.72 14.36 -9.53
N SER A 627 19.16 13.14 -9.82
CA SER A 627 18.46 12.32 -10.82
C SER A 627 17.08 11.97 -10.27
N ASN A 628 16.06 11.92 -11.12
CA ASN A 628 14.77 11.34 -10.73
C ASN A 628 14.96 9.89 -10.28
N GLU A 629 14.26 9.47 -9.22
CA GLU A 629 14.43 8.13 -8.67
C GLU A 629 13.10 7.57 -8.15
N ILE A 630 12.78 6.33 -8.53
CA ILE A 630 11.68 5.57 -7.93
C ILE A 630 12.24 4.27 -7.34
N ASN A 631 12.08 4.13 -6.02
CA ASN A 631 12.52 3.00 -5.22
C ASN A 631 11.29 2.18 -4.79
N LEU A 632 11.26 0.89 -5.16
CA LEU A 632 10.13 0.00 -4.91
C LEU A 632 10.57 -1.33 -4.29
N THR A 633 10.18 -1.56 -3.05
CA THR A 633 10.40 -2.84 -2.36
C THR A 633 9.06 -3.58 -2.19
N ASN A 634 8.99 -4.84 -2.63
CA ASN A 634 7.77 -5.66 -2.54
C ASN A 634 6.53 -5.00 -3.18
N ALA A 635 6.70 -4.43 -4.36
CA ALA A 635 5.63 -3.78 -5.13
C ALA A 635 5.11 -4.68 -6.26
N ASP A 636 3.80 -4.66 -6.51
CA ASP A 636 3.15 -5.33 -7.65
C ASP A 636 2.50 -4.27 -8.55
N ILE A 637 3.04 -4.08 -9.75
CA ILE A 637 2.60 -3.07 -10.72
C ILE A 637 1.91 -3.77 -11.90
N HIS A 638 0.63 -3.50 -12.09
CA HIS A 638 -0.19 -4.05 -13.16
C HIS A 638 -0.71 -2.98 -14.13
N VAL A 639 -0.39 -3.12 -15.42
CA VAL A 639 -0.75 -2.16 -16.48
C VAL A 639 -1.25 -2.93 -17.72
N GLU A 640 -2.43 -3.57 -17.61
CA GLU A 640 -2.95 -4.58 -18.55
C GLU A 640 -2.68 -4.30 -20.04
N ASN A 641 -2.96 -3.06 -20.48
CA ASN A 641 -2.95 -2.65 -21.89
C ASN A 641 -2.04 -1.45 -22.15
N GLY A 642 -1.17 -1.11 -21.19
CA GLY A 642 -0.30 0.07 -21.24
C GLY A 642 1.17 -0.26 -20.99
N THR A 643 1.92 0.73 -20.52
CA THR A 643 3.38 0.67 -20.39
C THR A 643 3.82 0.61 -18.92
N GLY A 644 4.66 -0.35 -18.54
CA GLY A 644 5.18 -0.46 -17.18
C GLY A 644 5.98 0.79 -16.77
N ILE A 645 6.87 1.25 -17.65
CA ILE A 645 7.75 2.42 -17.44
C ILE A 645 7.74 3.31 -18.68
N LEU A 646 7.24 4.54 -18.57
CA LEU A 646 7.40 5.59 -19.59
C LEU A 646 8.61 6.48 -19.27
N ILE A 647 9.42 6.75 -20.28
CA ILE A 647 10.60 7.63 -20.15
C ILE A 647 10.61 8.72 -21.22
N GLY A 648 10.71 9.98 -20.80
CA GLY A 648 10.79 11.14 -21.69
C GLY A 648 11.86 12.14 -21.27
N ALA A 649 12.26 12.97 -22.24
CA ALA A 649 13.24 14.03 -22.03
C ALA A 649 12.81 15.29 -22.78
N LEU A 650 12.85 16.43 -22.10
CA LEU A 650 12.51 17.75 -22.64
C LEU A 650 13.68 18.74 -22.47
N THR A 651 13.84 19.66 -23.41
CA THR A 651 14.88 20.70 -23.34
C THR A 651 14.40 22.03 -23.93
N ASP A 652 15.01 23.15 -23.56
CA ASP A 652 14.75 24.45 -24.21
C ASP A 652 14.95 24.34 -25.74
N ASN A 653 14.11 25.03 -26.51
CA ASN A 653 14.20 25.10 -27.97
C ASN A 653 15.59 25.55 -28.46
N ASP A 654 16.23 26.46 -27.72
CA ASP A 654 17.57 27.01 -27.97
C ASP A 654 18.71 25.98 -27.77
N ILE A 655 18.46 24.84 -27.11
CA ILE A 655 19.45 23.77 -26.91
C ILE A 655 19.33 22.77 -28.06
N GLU A 656 20.33 22.66 -28.94
CA GLU A 656 20.29 21.68 -30.04
C GLU A 656 20.33 20.23 -29.53
N ASN A 657 21.12 19.93 -28.50
CA ASN A 657 21.17 18.63 -27.82
C ASN A 657 21.89 18.73 -26.47
N ASN A 658 21.45 17.98 -25.46
CA ASN A 658 22.23 17.72 -24.24
C ASN A 658 22.54 16.21 -24.16
N ALA A 659 23.81 15.85 -24.33
CA ALA A 659 24.23 14.45 -24.38
C ALA A 659 24.26 13.75 -23.00
N ASP A 660 24.33 14.52 -21.91
CA ASP A 660 24.59 14.03 -20.56
C ASP A 660 23.34 14.10 -19.65
N LEU A 661 22.14 14.21 -20.23
CA LEU A 661 20.89 14.32 -19.47
C LEU A 661 20.53 12.98 -18.79
N ALA A 662 20.52 12.96 -17.46
CA ALA A 662 19.91 11.88 -16.68
C ALA A 662 18.38 12.04 -16.67
N ILE A 663 17.67 11.00 -17.10
CA ILE A 663 16.20 10.91 -17.07
C ILE A 663 15.73 10.36 -15.73
N GLY A 664 16.39 9.32 -15.22
CA GLY A 664 16.10 8.74 -13.92
C GLY A 664 16.59 7.31 -13.72
N THR A 665 16.36 6.80 -12.52
CA THR A 665 16.61 5.40 -12.15
C THR A 665 15.34 4.79 -11.54
N ALA A 666 14.93 3.62 -12.02
CA ALA A 666 13.98 2.76 -11.33
C ALA A 666 14.74 1.65 -10.60
N ASN A 667 14.61 1.59 -9.28
CA ASN A 667 15.18 0.52 -8.44
C ASN A 667 14.05 -0.38 -7.93
N LEU A 668 14.10 -1.65 -8.31
CA LEU A 668 13.11 -2.67 -7.96
C LEU A 668 13.76 -3.75 -7.09
N LYS A 669 13.13 -4.10 -5.98
CA LYS A 669 13.60 -5.14 -5.07
C LYS A 669 12.46 -6.04 -4.61
N ASN A 670 12.50 -7.32 -5.01
CA ASN A 670 11.39 -8.25 -4.80
C ASN A 670 10.05 -7.71 -5.34
N SER A 671 10.08 -7.03 -6.50
CA SER A 671 8.93 -6.33 -7.07
C SER A 671 8.57 -6.88 -8.45
N GLU A 672 7.32 -6.73 -8.87
CA GLU A 672 6.79 -7.28 -10.12
C GLU A 672 6.22 -6.15 -10.99
N ILE A 673 6.52 -6.16 -12.30
CA ILE A 673 5.94 -5.26 -13.30
C ILE A 673 5.33 -6.09 -14.43
N HIS A 674 3.99 -6.10 -14.48
CA HIS A 674 3.17 -6.77 -15.48
C HIS A 674 2.51 -5.74 -16.41
N ALA A 675 3.10 -5.51 -17.58
CA ALA A 675 2.61 -4.57 -18.57
C ALA A 675 2.58 -5.15 -19.99
N ASP A 676 1.88 -4.53 -20.95
CA ASP A 676 1.92 -4.95 -22.36
C ASP A 676 3.26 -4.56 -23.02
N VAL A 677 3.74 -3.35 -22.69
CA VAL A 677 5.09 -2.85 -22.96
C VAL A 677 5.79 -2.64 -21.61
N LEU A 678 6.97 -3.22 -21.39
CA LEU A 678 7.70 -3.04 -20.12
C LEU A 678 8.25 -1.61 -20.01
N LEU A 679 8.93 -1.15 -21.05
CA LEU A 679 9.45 0.22 -21.13
C LEU A 679 9.16 0.83 -22.50
N GLY A 680 8.61 2.03 -22.52
CA GLY A 680 8.29 2.80 -23.72
C GLY A 680 8.89 4.19 -23.70
N ASN A 681 9.27 4.69 -24.88
CA ASN A 681 9.72 6.06 -25.05
C ASN A 681 8.54 7.03 -25.18
N GLY A 682 8.64 8.16 -24.48
CA GLY A 682 7.65 9.22 -24.44
C GLY A 682 7.07 9.35 -23.04
N ILE A 683 6.13 10.28 -22.90
CA ILE A 683 5.44 10.60 -21.65
C ILE A 683 3.95 10.80 -21.93
N TYR A 684 3.14 10.37 -20.98
CA TYR A 684 1.78 10.86 -20.89
C TYR A 684 1.81 12.34 -20.44
N LEU A 685 1.19 13.18 -21.26
CA LEU A 685 0.94 14.59 -20.98
C LEU A 685 -0.43 14.95 -21.57
N LYS A 686 -1.26 15.65 -20.79
CA LYS A 686 -2.58 16.15 -21.20
C LYS A 686 -2.56 16.92 -22.52
N ASP A 687 -1.56 17.79 -22.69
CA ASP A 687 -1.55 18.80 -23.73
C ASP A 687 -0.12 19.07 -24.24
N LYS A 688 0.32 18.25 -25.21
CA LYS A 688 1.62 18.42 -25.90
C LYS A 688 1.76 19.80 -26.58
N GLY A 689 0.66 20.53 -26.78
CA GLY A 689 0.67 21.87 -27.37
C GLY A 689 1.22 22.97 -26.46
N VAL A 690 1.11 22.81 -25.12
CA VAL A 690 1.51 23.85 -24.15
C VAL A 690 3.02 24.06 -24.15
N TRP A 691 3.83 23.00 -24.11
CA TRP A 691 5.29 23.10 -24.02
C TRP A 691 5.94 23.77 -25.24
N ASN A 692 5.37 23.58 -26.44
CA ASN A 692 5.75 24.32 -27.64
C ASN A 692 5.54 25.84 -27.51
N GLN A 693 4.62 26.28 -26.64
CA GLN A 693 4.39 27.70 -26.31
C GLN A 693 5.28 28.18 -25.16
N VAL A 694 5.65 27.32 -24.20
CA VAL A 694 6.62 27.63 -23.13
C VAL A 694 8.09 27.51 -23.58
N GLY A 695 8.34 27.10 -24.82
CA GLY A 695 9.67 27.07 -25.42
C GLY A 695 10.48 25.79 -25.17
N LEU A 696 9.83 24.68 -24.83
CA LEU A 696 10.48 23.36 -24.68
C LEU A 696 10.12 22.42 -25.85
N LYS A 697 11.04 21.51 -26.19
CA LYS A 697 10.87 20.42 -27.17
C LYS A 697 11.28 19.06 -26.59
N GLU A 698 10.70 17.99 -27.12
CA GLU A 698 11.09 16.61 -26.82
C GLU A 698 12.39 16.22 -27.54
N ILE A 699 13.24 15.43 -26.85
CA ILE A 699 14.53 14.96 -27.38
C ILE A 699 14.68 13.44 -27.27
N SER A 700 15.35 12.87 -28.27
CA SER A 700 15.61 11.43 -28.40
C SER A 700 16.70 10.90 -27.47
N ASN A 701 17.51 11.75 -26.85
CA ASN A 701 18.69 11.40 -26.06
C ASN A 701 18.54 11.64 -24.54
N GLY A 702 19.43 11.02 -23.78
CA GLY A 702 19.42 10.99 -22.33
C GLY A 702 19.43 9.56 -21.79
N THR A 703 19.83 9.41 -20.53
CA THR A 703 20.13 8.14 -19.89
C THR A 703 19.06 7.74 -18.89
N PHE A 704 18.60 6.49 -18.95
CA PHE A 704 17.70 5.88 -17.96
C PHE A 704 18.22 4.50 -17.52
N THR A 705 18.13 4.21 -16.23
CA THR A 705 18.58 2.95 -15.64
C THR A 705 17.42 2.20 -14.99
N LEU A 706 17.27 0.91 -15.33
CA LEU A 706 16.43 -0.04 -14.59
C LEU A 706 17.33 -1.01 -13.81
N SER A 707 17.33 -0.91 -12.49
CA SER A 707 18.03 -1.82 -11.59
C SER A 707 17.01 -2.73 -10.90
N ALA A 708 17.05 -4.03 -11.16
CA ALA A 708 16.04 -4.99 -10.71
C ALA A 708 16.68 -6.18 -9.98
N ASP A 709 16.43 -6.27 -8.67
CA ASP A 709 16.96 -7.28 -7.75
C ASP A 709 15.83 -8.23 -7.30
N GLN A 710 15.98 -9.53 -7.53
CA GLN A 710 15.00 -10.57 -7.18
C GLN A 710 13.57 -10.26 -7.69
N SER A 711 13.44 -9.67 -8.87
CA SER A 711 12.21 -9.04 -9.38
C SER A 711 11.67 -9.71 -10.66
N THR A 712 10.39 -9.53 -10.95
CA THR A 712 9.70 -10.08 -12.14
C THR A 712 9.32 -8.95 -13.10
N LEU A 713 9.74 -9.04 -14.37
CA LEU A 713 9.48 -8.02 -15.39
C LEU A 713 8.79 -8.65 -16.60
N GLU A 714 7.69 -8.07 -17.08
CA GLU A 714 6.96 -8.57 -18.26
C GLU A 714 6.68 -7.45 -19.27
N GLY A 715 6.98 -7.71 -20.55
CA GLY A 715 6.72 -6.79 -21.66
C GLY A 715 7.92 -6.57 -22.60
N ARG A 716 7.64 -6.02 -23.79
CA ARG A 716 8.68 -5.56 -24.74
C ARG A 716 9.30 -4.21 -24.32
N VAL A 717 10.42 -3.84 -24.92
CA VAL A 717 11.06 -2.53 -24.68
C VAL A 717 11.24 -1.74 -25.96
N ASN A 718 10.86 -0.46 -25.95
CA ASN A 718 10.88 0.44 -27.10
C ASN A 718 11.56 1.77 -26.73
N ILE A 719 12.67 2.12 -27.40
CA ILE A 719 13.48 3.31 -27.08
C ILE A 719 13.69 4.21 -28.30
N ALA A 720 13.86 5.52 -28.07
CA ALA A 720 14.24 6.45 -29.12
C ALA A 720 15.68 6.23 -29.62
N LYS A 721 15.95 6.61 -30.87
CA LYS A 721 17.19 6.33 -31.61
C LYS A 721 18.50 6.77 -30.93
N ASP A 722 18.47 7.79 -30.07
CA ASP A 722 19.67 8.34 -29.41
C ASP A 722 19.61 8.17 -27.88
N ARG A 723 18.64 7.42 -27.36
CA ARG A 723 18.42 7.17 -25.93
C ARG A 723 19.51 6.20 -25.43
N ASN A 724 19.94 6.34 -24.17
CA ASN A 724 20.79 5.35 -23.53
C ASN A 724 19.98 4.66 -22.41
N VAL A 725 19.68 3.37 -22.56
CA VAL A 725 18.91 2.60 -21.58
C VAL A 725 19.71 1.42 -21.07
N HIS A 726 20.00 1.43 -19.77
CA HIS A 726 20.75 0.42 -19.04
C HIS A 726 19.80 -0.48 -18.24
N PHE A 727 19.84 -1.78 -18.50
CA PHE A 727 19.15 -2.78 -17.67
C PHE A 727 20.18 -3.52 -16.81
N ASP A 728 19.98 -3.57 -15.50
CA ASP A 728 20.84 -4.24 -14.54
C ASP A 728 20.01 -5.22 -13.70
N LEU A 729 20.03 -6.49 -14.12
CA LEU A 729 19.15 -7.56 -13.61
C LEU A 729 19.95 -8.50 -12.70
N LYS A 730 19.59 -8.56 -11.41
CA LYS A 730 20.34 -9.25 -10.34
C LYS A 730 19.52 -10.30 -9.59
N ASN A 731 20.22 -11.29 -9.02
CA ASN A 731 19.71 -12.22 -7.99
C ASN A 731 18.38 -12.91 -8.33
N ASN A 732 18.34 -13.75 -9.37
CA ASN A 732 17.14 -14.44 -9.85
C ASN A 732 16.04 -13.52 -10.42
N THR A 733 16.35 -12.26 -10.75
CA THR A 733 15.43 -11.43 -11.54
C THR A 733 15.09 -12.13 -12.86
N THR A 734 13.82 -12.06 -13.25
CA THR A 734 13.32 -12.64 -14.50
C THR A 734 12.70 -11.57 -15.39
N TRP A 735 13.03 -11.59 -16.68
CA TRP A 735 12.39 -10.75 -17.69
C TRP A 735 11.71 -11.62 -18.75
N ALA A 736 10.38 -11.65 -18.70
CA ALA A 736 9.51 -12.28 -19.68
C ALA A 736 9.28 -11.31 -20.86
N LEU A 737 10.05 -11.48 -21.92
CA LEU A 737 9.88 -10.71 -23.16
C LEU A 737 8.66 -11.25 -23.92
N LYS A 738 7.70 -10.40 -24.29
CA LYS A 738 6.51 -10.78 -25.06
C LYS A 738 6.23 -9.79 -26.18
N ILE A 739 5.51 -10.25 -27.21
CA ILE A 739 4.96 -9.38 -28.25
C ILE A 739 3.75 -8.65 -27.64
N SER A 740 3.77 -7.32 -27.67
CA SER A 740 2.63 -6.48 -27.25
C SER A 740 1.38 -6.83 -28.06
N LYS A 741 0.21 -6.78 -27.43
CA LYS A 741 -1.09 -6.98 -28.09
C LYS A 741 -1.84 -5.68 -28.40
N ASN A 742 -1.48 -4.57 -27.75
CA ASN A 742 -2.27 -3.34 -27.73
C ASN A 742 -1.51 -2.08 -28.17
N GLU A 743 -0.19 -2.13 -28.38
CA GLU A 743 0.64 -0.97 -28.71
C GLU A 743 0.29 -0.38 -30.10
N LYS A 744 0.21 0.95 -30.16
CA LYS A 744 -0.31 1.71 -31.29
C LYS A 744 0.68 2.74 -31.82
N ASP A 745 0.48 3.16 -33.06
CA ASP A 745 1.10 4.35 -33.64
C ASP A 745 0.47 5.65 -33.09
N ASP A 746 1.06 6.79 -33.46
CA ASP A 746 0.56 8.14 -33.09
C ASP A 746 -0.86 8.43 -33.63
N ASP A 747 -1.30 7.73 -34.68
CA ASP A 747 -2.65 7.82 -35.25
C ASP A 747 -3.66 6.89 -34.52
N GLY A 748 -3.21 6.07 -33.57
CA GLY A 748 -4.03 5.18 -32.75
C GLY A 748 -4.30 3.78 -33.34
N ASN A 749 -3.65 3.41 -34.45
CA ASN A 749 -3.74 2.09 -35.06
C ASN A 749 -2.75 1.12 -34.43
N LEU A 750 -3.10 -0.17 -34.35
CA LEU A 750 -2.20 -1.21 -33.83
C LEU A 750 -0.92 -1.30 -34.69
N LEU A 751 0.25 -1.27 -34.05
CA LEU A 751 1.53 -1.38 -34.77
C LEU A 751 1.67 -2.71 -35.51
N ASP A 752 2.51 -2.70 -36.56
CA ASP A 752 2.87 -3.93 -37.29
C ASP A 752 3.53 -4.94 -36.33
N ILE A 753 3.22 -6.23 -36.50
CA ILE A 753 3.70 -7.25 -35.57
C ILE A 753 5.23 -7.40 -35.60
N ALA A 754 5.89 -7.11 -36.73
CA ALA A 754 7.35 -7.10 -36.81
C ALA A 754 7.98 -5.92 -36.02
N GLN A 755 7.23 -4.85 -35.78
CA GLN A 755 7.65 -3.78 -34.87
C GLN A 755 7.43 -4.21 -33.40
N ARG A 756 6.25 -4.78 -33.09
CA ARG A 756 5.91 -5.28 -31.74
C ARG A 756 6.72 -6.50 -31.30
N SER A 757 7.33 -7.26 -32.22
CA SER A 757 8.20 -8.40 -31.89
C SER A 757 9.65 -8.03 -31.62
N ARG A 758 10.08 -6.82 -32.01
CA ARG A 758 11.40 -6.28 -31.72
C ARG A 758 11.42 -5.63 -30.33
N SER A 759 12.53 -5.71 -29.62
CA SER A 759 12.80 -4.92 -28.41
C SER A 759 14.22 -4.36 -28.46
N ASP A 760 14.40 -3.10 -28.07
CA ASP A 760 15.67 -2.38 -28.21
C ASP A 760 16.12 -1.81 -26.86
N ILE A 761 17.34 -2.15 -26.41
CA ILE A 761 18.01 -1.56 -25.23
C ILE A 761 19.47 -1.21 -25.55
N SER A 762 20.07 -0.32 -24.76
CA SER A 762 21.46 0.13 -25.01
C SER A 762 22.48 -0.77 -24.35
N THR A 763 22.30 -1.10 -23.07
CA THR A 763 23.17 -2.04 -22.36
C THR A 763 22.39 -2.98 -21.44
N LEU A 764 22.95 -4.17 -21.20
CA LEU A 764 22.41 -5.17 -20.29
C LEU A 764 23.51 -5.77 -19.42
N HIS A 765 23.35 -5.66 -18.10
CA HIS A 765 24.02 -6.49 -17.11
C HIS A 765 23.04 -7.58 -16.64
N LEU A 766 23.43 -8.84 -16.75
CA LEU A 766 22.65 -10.01 -16.38
C LEU A 766 23.42 -10.83 -15.35
N ASP A 767 23.11 -10.64 -14.05
CA ASP A 767 23.78 -11.32 -12.94
C ASP A 767 22.83 -12.33 -12.26
N ASN A 768 23.17 -13.62 -12.31
CA ASN A 768 22.35 -14.69 -11.71
C ASN A 768 20.86 -14.64 -12.11
N SER A 769 20.55 -14.12 -13.30
CA SER A 769 19.21 -13.68 -13.71
C SER A 769 18.84 -14.23 -15.10
N SER A 770 17.55 -14.22 -15.44
CA SER A 770 17.01 -14.92 -16.61
C SER A 770 16.22 -14.02 -17.55
N ILE A 771 16.49 -14.13 -18.86
CA ILE A 771 15.63 -13.58 -19.92
C ILE A 771 14.84 -14.73 -20.56
N ILE A 772 13.52 -14.60 -20.60
CA ILE A 772 12.61 -15.63 -21.10
C ILE A 772 11.82 -15.05 -22.27
N PHE A 773 12.08 -15.52 -23.48
CA PHE A 773 11.23 -15.22 -24.62
C PHE A 773 9.89 -15.96 -24.45
N SER A 774 8.79 -15.22 -24.45
CA SER A 774 7.44 -15.76 -24.37
C SER A 774 7.05 -16.45 -25.67
N LYS A 775 6.04 -17.32 -25.63
CA LYS A 775 5.59 -18.05 -26.82
C LYS A 775 5.32 -17.10 -28.00
N PRO A 776 5.71 -17.46 -29.24
CA PRO A 776 5.42 -16.71 -30.45
C PRO A 776 3.95 -16.34 -30.60
N THR A 777 3.68 -15.16 -31.18
CA THR A 777 2.32 -14.66 -31.45
C THR A 777 2.15 -14.52 -32.95
N GLU A 778 1.06 -15.04 -33.53
CA GLU A 778 0.76 -14.96 -34.97
C GLU A 778 1.96 -15.40 -35.85
N GLU A 779 2.58 -16.53 -35.52
CA GLU A 779 3.81 -17.08 -36.15
C GLU A 779 5.06 -16.18 -36.08
N HIS A 780 5.01 -15.04 -35.39
CA HIS A 780 6.14 -14.14 -35.20
C HIS A 780 6.90 -14.44 -33.90
N TYR A 781 8.22 -14.60 -34.07
CA TYR A 781 9.21 -14.76 -33.01
C TYR A 781 9.78 -13.40 -32.64
N GLN A 782 10.30 -13.27 -31.42
CA GLN A 782 10.79 -12.00 -30.91
C GLN A 782 12.28 -11.79 -31.19
N THR A 783 12.71 -10.53 -31.21
CA THR A 783 14.13 -10.17 -31.32
C THR A 783 14.47 -9.15 -30.24
N LEU A 784 15.38 -9.50 -29.34
CA LEU A 784 16.00 -8.56 -28.40
C LEU A 784 17.28 -8.01 -29.03
N HIS A 785 17.37 -6.70 -29.17
CA HIS A 785 18.48 -5.98 -29.78
C HIS A 785 19.16 -5.06 -28.76
N ILE A 786 20.42 -5.39 -28.43
CA ILE A 786 21.23 -4.74 -27.40
C ILE A 786 22.36 -3.95 -28.09
N GLY A 787 22.77 -2.81 -27.55
CA GLY A 787 23.60 -1.84 -28.28
C GLY A 787 22.78 -0.93 -29.20
N SER A 788 21.48 -0.81 -28.93
CA SER A 788 20.58 0.16 -29.54
C SER A 788 20.72 1.53 -28.91
N GLY A 789 20.27 2.58 -29.59
CA GLY A 789 20.34 3.93 -29.04
C GLY A 789 21.76 4.50 -29.15
N LYS A 790 22.25 5.11 -28.07
CA LYS A 790 23.62 5.64 -27.98
C LYS A 790 24.33 5.14 -26.72
N PRO A 791 24.78 3.87 -26.69
CA PRO A 791 25.51 3.31 -25.55
C PRO A 791 26.81 4.07 -25.27
N ASP A 792 27.13 4.19 -23.99
CA ASP A 792 28.30 4.89 -23.43
C ASP A 792 29.55 4.00 -23.32
N SER A 793 29.40 2.69 -23.56
CA SER A 793 30.49 1.71 -23.58
C SER A 793 30.43 0.84 -24.85
N THR A 794 31.55 0.22 -25.23
CA THR A 794 31.52 -0.80 -26.30
C THR A 794 31.01 -2.15 -25.79
N ALA A 795 31.12 -2.43 -24.48
CA ALA A 795 30.68 -3.65 -23.84
C ALA A 795 29.21 -3.55 -23.43
N VAL A 796 28.32 -3.79 -24.39
CA VAL A 796 26.87 -3.58 -24.24
C VAL A 796 26.14 -4.77 -23.60
N TYR A 797 26.78 -5.93 -23.51
CA TYR A 797 26.22 -7.12 -22.85
C TYR A 797 27.24 -7.73 -21.88
N ASN A 798 26.87 -7.82 -20.60
CA ASN A 798 27.70 -8.41 -19.56
C ASN A 798 26.91 -9.48 -18.79
N ALA A 799 27.43 -10.70 -18.74
CA ALA A 799 26.82 -11.82 -18.03
C ALA A 799 27.70 -12.30 -16.85
N THR A 800 27.14 -12.33 -15.65
CA THR A 800 27.83 -12.79 -14.44
C THR A 800 27.02 -13.83 -13.68
N GLY A 801 27.71 -14.71 -12.93
CA GLY A 801 27.06 -15.79 -12.19
C GLY A 801 26.29 -16.76 -13.08
N ASP A 802 25.10 -17.18 -12.64
CA ASP A 802 24.21 -18.11 -13.34
C ASP A 802 23.22 -17.37 -14.28
N ALA A 803 23.77 -16.62 -15.24
CA ALA A 803 23.02 -15.86 -16.24
C ALA A 803 22.36 -16.78 -17.29
N LYS A 804 21.08 -16.58 -17.59
CA LYS A 804 20.27 -17.49 -18.44
C LYS A 804 19.47 -16.77 -19.52
N ILE A 805 19.30 -17.43 -20.66
CA ILE A 805 18.36 -16.99 -21.70
C ILE A 805 17.61 -18.18 -22.31
N TYR A 806 16.30 -18.04 -22.52
CA TYR A 806 15.40 -19.07 -23.03
C TYR A 806 14.76 -18.65 -24.34
N PHE A 807 15.09 -19.33 -25.44
CA PHE A 807 14.56 -19.09 -26.79
C PHE A 807 13.42 -20.06 -27.14
N ASN A 808 12.47 -19.61 -27.97
CA ASN A 808 11.56 -20.48 -28.72
C ASN A 808 12.09 -20.67 -30.15
N ALA A 809 12.02 -21.90 -30.68
CA ALA A 809 12.49 -22.23 -32.04
C ALA A 809 11.66 -23.32 -32.74
N GLU A 810 11.55 -23.25 -34.06
CA GLU A 810 11.10 -24.32 -34.96
C GLU A 810 12.27 -24.75 -35.84
N TRP A 811 12.52 -26.07 -35.96
CA TRP A 811 13.76 -26.57 -36.54
C TRP A 811 13.85 -26.37 -38.07
N SER A 812 14.97 -25.83 -38.55
CA SER A 812 15.34 -25.84 -39.96
C SER A 812 16.87 -25.92 -40.12
N ASP A 813 17.34 -26.54 -41.21
CA ASP A 813 18.77 -26.71 -41.48
C ASP A 813 19.15 -26.15 -42.87
N GLY A 814 19.90 -25.05 -42.88
CA GLY A 814 20.36 -24.40 -44.11
C GLY A 814 19.35 -23.44 -44.76
N ALA A 815 18.25 -23.10 -44.08
CA ALA A 815 17.25 -22.15 -44.55
C ALA A 815 17.79 -20.70 -44.62
N ALA A 816 17.17 -19.86 -45.46
CA ALA A 816 17.52 -18.44 -45.49
C ALA A 816 17.20 -17.78 -44.13
N ILE A 817 17.93 -16.72 -43.75
CA ILE A 817 17.81 -16.13 -42.41
C ILE A 817 16.41 -15.57 -42.11
N ASN A 818 15.69 -15.11 -43.13
CA ASN A 818 14.30 -14.67 -43.05
C ASN A 818 13.27 -15.81 -43.01
N GLU A 819 13.66 -17.04 -43.33
CA GLU A 819 12.81 -18.25 -43.27
C GLU A 819 12.99 -19.01 -41.95
N GLN A 820 14.08 -18.74 -41.21
CA GLN A 820 14.33 -19.34 -39.90
C GLN A 820 13.38 -18.78 -38.84
N LYS A 821 12.55 -19.67 -38.30
CA LYS A 821 11.59 -19.42 -37.21
C LYS A 821 12.23 -19.63 -35.84
N THR A 822 12.77 -18.56 -35.25
CA THR A 822 13.37 -18.60 -33.91
C THR A 822 13.37 -17.21 -33.29
N ASP A 823 13.28 -17.17 -31.96
CA ASP A 823 13.60 -15.95 -31.21
C ASP A 823 15.10 -15.65 -31.34
N ARG A 824 15.47 -14.37 -31.18
CA ARG A 824 16.81 -13.89 -31.48
C ARG A 824 17.35 -12.89 -30.48
N LEU A 825 18.66 -12.98 -30.23
CA LEU A 825 19.44 -12.00 -29.50
C LEU A 825 20.46 -11.37 -30.44
N LEU A 826 20.31 -10.08 -30.75
CA LEU A 826 21.23 -9.32 -31.58
C LEU A 826 22.00 -8.35 -30.69
N ILE A 827 23.32 -8.43 -30.69
CA ILE A 827 24.18 -7.62 -29.82
C ILE A 827 25.09 -6.75 -30.69
N ASN A 828 24.77 -5.47 -30.78
CA ASN A 828 25.55 -4.48 -31.49
C ASN A 828 26.65 -3.88 -30.61
N GLY A 829 27.63 -4.70 -30.25
CA GLY A 829 28.77 -4.31 -29.42
C GLY A 829 29.59 -5.51 -28.93
N ASP A 830 30.49 -5.28 -27.99
CA ASP A 830 31.28 -6.31 -27.31
C ASP A 830 30.45 -7.03 -26.23
N VAL A 831 30.75 -8.32 -26.04
CA VAL A 831 30.15 -9.23 -25.05
C VAL A 831 31.19 -9.63 -24.01
N SER A 832 30.83 -9.62 -22.72
CA SER A 832 31.63 -10.18 -21.64
C SER A 832 30.89 -11.23 -20.82
N GLY A 833 31.61 -12.24 -20.35
CA GLY A 833 31.07 -13.30 -19.50
C GLY A 833 30.58 -14.54 -20.26
N THR A 834 29.69 -15.31 -19.64
CA THR A 834 29.11 -16.53 -20.21
C THR A 834 27.63 -16.63 -19.83
N THR A 835 26.77 -16.89 -20.81
CA THR A 835 25.32 -17.09 -20.59
C THR A 835 24.90 -18.52 -20.93
N SER A 836 24.12 -19.11 -20.04
CA SER A 836 23.45 -20.40 -20.23
C SER A 836 22.24 -20.25 -21.15
N VAL A 837 22.35 -20.84 -22.34
CA VAL A 837 21.30 -20.86 -23.36
C VAL A 837 20.40 -22.08 -23.17
N TYR A 838 19.09 -21.84 -23.15
CA TYR A 838 18.04 -22.84 -23.22
C TYR A 838 17.29 -22.63 -24.54
N VAL A 839 17.00 -23.74 -25.22
CA VAL A 839 16.16 -23.72 -26.43
C VAL A 839 14.94 -24.60 -26.15
N THR A 840 13.77 -23.99 -26.27
CA THR A 840 12.46 -24.62 -26.13
C THR A 840 11.74 -24.52 -27.48
N GLY A 841 10.81 -25.43 -27.78
CA GLY A 841 10.10 -25.31 -29.06
C GLY A 841 9.36 -26.53 -29.54
N ARG A 842 8.43 -26.28 -30.48
CA ARG A 842 7.77 -27.30 -31.30
C ARG A 842 8.70 -27.74 -32.41
N LEU A 843 9.51 -28.75 -32.11
CA LEU A 843 10.38 -29.38 -33.10
C LEU A 843 9.60 -30.51 -33.83
N GLU A 844 8.33 -30.24 -34.17
CA GLU A 844 7.25 -31.21 -34.43
C GLU A 844 7.24 -31.86 -35.83
N ASP A 845 8.11 -31.47 -36.78
CA ASP A 845 8.25 -32.19 -38.05
C ASP A 845 9.35 -33.24 -37.99
N ASP A 846 8.96 -34.49 -37.76
CA ASP A 846 9.84 -35.65 -37.62
C ASP A 846 10.82 -35.83 -38.81
N ASN A 847 10.53 -35.25 -39.99
CA ASN A 847 11.19 -35.57 -41.26
C ASN A 847 12.31 -34.62 -41.73
N VAL A 848 12.69 -33.60 -40.95
CA VAL A 848 13.76 -32.66 -41.38
C VAL A 848 15.15 -33.30 -41.27
N GLU A 849 15.60 -33.92 -42.35
CA GLU A 849 16.99 -34.42 -42.48
C GLU A 849 18.01 -33.28 -42.38
N ALA A 850 19.20 -33.61 -41.87
CA ALA A 850 20.33 -32.67 -41.82
C ALA A 850 20.77 -32.29 -43.25
N ASN A 851 20.77 -31.00 -43.58
CA ASN A 851 21.15 -30.49 -44.88
C ASN A 851 22.68 -30.47 -45.04
N THR A 852 23.27 -31.65 -45.22
CA THR A 852 24.73 -31.81 -45.39
C THR A 852 25.27 -31.25 -46.71
N SER A 853 24.41 -30.66 -47.56
CA SER A 853 24.82 -29.95 -48.78
C SER A 853 25.07 -28.46 -48.56
N ALA A 854 24.51 -27.88 -47.49
CA ALA A 854 24.74 -26.50 -47.11
C ALA A 854 26.10 -26.31 -46.43
N ALA A 855 26.70 -25.13 -46.60
CA ALA A 855 27.94 -24.76 -45.91
C ALA A 855 27.73 -24.75 -44.39
N ALA A 856 28.73 -25.20 -43.62
CA ALA A 856 28.60 -25.36 -42.17
C ALA A 856 28.14 -24.07 -41.45
N ASN A 857 28.63 -22.90 -41.87
CA ASN A 857 28.23 -21.59 -41.33
C ASN A 857 26.87 -21.06 -41.83
N VAL A 858 26.09 -21.89 -42.52
CA VAL A 858 24.68 -21.63 -42.93
C VAL A 858 23.73 -22.65 -42.31
N ARG A 859 24.25 -23.78 -41.80
CA ARG A 859 23.45 -24.86 -41.22
C ARG A 859 22.81 -24.51 -39.89
N GLY A 860 21.70 -25.17 -39.59
CA GLY A 860 20.88 -24.94 -38.39
C GLY A 860 20.34 -23.51 -38.25
N LEU A 861 19.96 -23.14 -37.03
CA LEU A 861 19.29 -21.87 -36.69
C LEU A 861 20.26 -20.85 -36.10
N SER A 862 20.25 -19.61 -36.57
CA SER A 862 20.94 -18.48 -35.92
C SER A 862 20.13 -17.98 -34.72
N LEU A 863 20.65 -18.17 -33.50
CA LEU A 863 19.99 -17.72 -32.26
C LEU A 863 20.53 -16.38 -31.76
N ILE A 864 21.86 -16.21 -31.81
CA ILE A 864 22.54 -15.06 -31.23
C ILE A 864 23.57 -14.54 -32.23
N GLN A 865 23.56 -13.24 -32.53
CA GLN A 865 24.59 -12.58 -33.33
C GLN A 865 25.24 -11.43 -32.58
N VAL A 866 26.56 -11.25 -32.75
CA VAL A 866 27.35 -10.20 -32.08
C VAL A 866 28.18 -9.45 -33.10
N SER A 867 28.05 -8.13 -33.20
CA SER A 867 28.82 -7.32 -34.17
C SER A 867 30.23 -6.97 -33.66
N GLY A 868 30.43 -6.88 -32.34
CA GLY A 868 31.72 -6.64 -31.69
C GLY A 868 32.43 -7.93 -31.29
N LYS A 869 33.24 -7.85 -30.23
CA LYS A 869 33.99 -8.98 -29.69
C LYS A 869 33.08 -9.93 -28.91
N ALA A 870 33.27 -11.22 -29.15
CA ALA A 870 32.75 -12.31 -28.33
C ALA A 870 33.80 -13.44 -28.30
N GLU A 871 33.58 -14.43 -27.45
CA GLU A 871 34.33 -15.69 -27.44
C GLU A 871 33.42 -16.84 -27.83
N GLU A 872 33.99 -17.97 -28.27
CA GLU A 872 33.21 -19.22 -28.41
C GLU A 872 32.56 -19.64 -27.08
N SER A 873 33.13 -19.19 -25.95
CA SER A 873 32.63 -19.38 -24.59
C SER A 873 31.46 -18.48 -24.19
N SER A 874 31.16 -17.40 -24.92
CA SER A 874 30.21 -16.38 -24.46
C SER A 874 28.78 -16.89 -24.29
N PHE A 875 28.37 -17.87 -25.09
CA PHE A 875 27.04 -18.49 -25.03
C PHE A 875 27.18 -20.01 -25.10
N LYS A 876 26.55 -20.73 -24.17
CA LYS A 876 26.65 -22.20 -24.07
C LYS A 876 25.30 -22.82 -23.74
N LEU A 877 24.95 -23.93 -24.36
CA LEU A 877 23.82 -24.74 -23.91
C LEU A 877 24.12 -25.29 -22.51
N VAL A 878 23.12 -25.30 -21.60
CA VAL A 878 23.38 -25.59 -20.18
C VAL A 878 24.04 -26.96 -19.92
N ASN A 879 23.72 -27.97 -20.74
CA ASN A 879 24.31 -29.32 -20.68
C ASN A 879 25.40 -29.54 -21.75
N GLY A 880 25.87 -28.49 -22.43
CA GLY A 880 26.69 -28.57 -23.66
C GLY A 880 25.91 -28.94 -24.93
N TYR A 881 24.75 -29.59 -24.78
CA TYR A 881 23.81 -29.92 -25.84
C TYR A 881 22.36 -29.64 -25.43
N THR A 882 21.45 -29.75 -26.40
CA THR A 882 20.00 -29.91 -26.20
C THR A 882 19.48 -31.04 -27.11
N THR A 883 18.31 -31.59 -26.80
CA THR A 883 17.64 -32.62 -27.62
C THR A 883 16.41 -32.08 -28.31
N ARG A 884 16.01 -32.77 -29.39
CA ARG A 884 14.70 -32.59 -30.00
C ARG A 884 13.68 -33.43 -29.23
N GLY A 885 12.63 -32.80 -28.70
CA GLY A 885 11.63 -33.48 -27.84
C GLY A 885 11.13 -34.79 -28.44
N GLY A 886 11.23 -35.89 -27.68
CA GLY A 886 10.88 -37.25 -28.12
C GLY A 886 11.99 -38.02 -28.86
N LEU A 887 13.08 -37.38 -29.29
CA LEU A 887 14.20 -38.00 -30.01
C LEU A 887 15.53 -37.88 -29.24
N PRO A 888 16.44 -38.87 -29.37
CA PRO A 888 17.75 -38.83 -28.71
C PRO A 888 18.78 -38.00 -29.48
N ASP A 889 18.38 -37.29 -30.55
CA ASP A 889 19.27 -36.55 -31.44
C ASP A 889 19.90 -35.34 -30.73
N MET A 890 21.24 -35.24 -30.80
CA MET A 890 22.02 -34.24 -30.08
C MET A 890 22.26 -32.98 -30.92
N TYR A 891 21.91 -31.82 -30.36
CA TYR A 891 22.14 -30.51 -30.96
C TYR A 891 23.10 -29.68 -30.11
N THR A 892 24.10 -29.08 -30.75
CA THR A 892 25.15 -28.27 -30.14
C THR A 892 25.06 -26.82 -30.63
N LEU A 893 25.54 -25.86 -29.83
CA LEU A 893 25.61 -24.45 -30.21
C LEU A 893 27.01 -24.18 -30.79
N ARG A 894 27.10 -23.90 -32.09
CA ARG A 894 28.36 -23.60 -32.78
C ARG A 894 28.51 -22.10 -32.98
N ALA A 895 29.56 -21.53 -32.42
CA ALA A 895 29.99 -20.18 -32.72
C ALA A 895 30.74 -20.16 -34.06
N TYR A 896 30.34 -19.28 -34.98
CA TYR A 896 31.13 -18.88 -36.14
C TYR A 896 31.49 -17.40 -35.98
N GLY A 897 32.69 -16.98 -36.37
CA GLY A 897 33.12 -15.61 -36.11
C GLY A 897 34.52 -15.28 -36.65
N PRO A 898 35.00 -14.03 -36.48
CA PRO A 898 36.28 -13.58 -37.02
C PRO A 898 37.47 -14.41 -36.55
N ASP A 899 37.48 -14.76 -35.25
CA ASP A 899 38.53 -15.50 -34.56
C ASP A 899 38.11 -16.92 -34.14
N SER A 900 37.01 -17.45 -34.70
CA SER A 900 36.48 -18.77 -34.33
C SER A 900 37.27 -19.94 -34.94
N SER A 901 37.41 -21.01 -34.14
CA SER A 901 37.89 -22.33 -34.56
C SER A 901 37.01 -23.00 -35.62
N GLN A 902 35.71 -22.67 -35.67
CA GLN A 902 34.75 -23.18 -36.66
C GLN A 902 34.78 -22.38 -37.97
N GLY A 903 35.51 -21.26 -38.01
CA GLY A 903 35.60 -20.34 -39.15
C GLY A 903 34.60 -19.19 -39.10
N LYS A 904 34.65 -18.35 -40.14
CA LYS A 904 33.86 -17.11 -40.23
C LYS A 904 32.36 -17.35 -40.36
N ALA A 905 31.56 -16.48 -39.76
CA ALA A 905 30.11 -16.40 -39.99
C ALA A 905 29.80 -16.07 -41.47
N ASN A 906 28.59 -16.42 -41.93
CA ASN A 906 28.19 -16.20 -43.32
C ASN A 906 27.47 -14.86 -43.48
N ILE A 907 27.98 -13.95 -44.33
CA ILE A 907 27.37 -12.63 -44.54
C ILE A 907 25.90 -12.69 -45.03
N ALA A 908 25.50 -13.74 -45.75
CA ALA A 908 24.10 -13.93 -46.16
C ALA A 908 23.15 -14.30 -45.00
N GLN A 909 23.71 -14.62 -43.82
CA GLN A 909 22.99 -14.88 -42.57
C GLN A 909 23.04 -13.71 -41.58
N ASN A 910 23.78 -12.64 -41.90
CA ASN A 910 23.92 -11.46 -41.03
C ASN A 910 22.58 -10.70 -40.90
N LEU A 911 22.13 -10.44 -39.67
CA LEU A 911 20.89 -9.72 -39.35
C LEU A 911 21.04 -8.22 -39.08
N PHE A 912 22.26 -7.72 -38.84
CA PHE A 912 22.51 -6.29 -38.64
C PHE A 912 22.25 -5.48 -39.91
N ASP A 913 21.83 -4.23 -39.76
CA ASP A 913 21.55 -3.33 -40.90
C ASP A 913 22.83 -3.07 -41.74
N GLU A 914 23.95 -2.83 -41.06
CA GLU A 914 25.28 -2.78 -41.69
C GLU A 914 25.83 -4.19 -41.90
N LYS A 915 25.83 -4.63 -43.18
CA LYS A 915 26.35 -5.96 -43.58
C LYS A 915 27.88 -6.01 -43.53
N ASN A 916 28.42 -6.15 -42.33
CA ASN A 916 29.83 -6.43 -42.07
C ASN A 916 30.14 -7.94 -42.24
N GLU A 917 31.31 -8.27 -42.80
CA GLU A 917 31.83 -9.66 -42.83
C GLU A 917 32.38 -10.12 -41.48
N SER A 918 32.66 -9.18 -40.56
CA SER A 918 33.23 -9.42 -39.24
C SER A 918 32.15 -9.36 -38.16
N PHE A 919 31.45 -10.46 -37.93
CA PHE A 919 30.48 -10.64 -36.84
C PHE A 919 30.50 -12.10 -36.36
N TRP A 920 30.01 -12.34 -35.15
CA TRP A 920 29.78 -13.68 -34.60
C TRP A 920 28.34 -14.13 -34.83
N ASP A 921 28.15 -15.42 -35.09
CA ASP A 921 26.85 -16.09 -35.25
C ASP A 921 26.89 -17.41 -34.47
N PHE A 922 26.12 -17.49 -33.38
CA PHE A 922 25.98 -18.68 -32.56
C PHE A 922 24.75 -19.47 -33.04
N ARG A 923 25.02 -20.58 -33.74
CA ARG A 923 24.02 -21.37 -34.45
C ARG A 923 23.74 -22.69 -33.75
N LEU A 924 22.47 -23.02 -33.54
CA LEU A 924 22.07 -24.34 -33.07
C LEU A 924 22.13 -25.34 -34.23
N GLN A 925 22.97 -26.38 -34.13
CA GLN A 925 23.22 -27.35 -35.19
C GLN A 925 23.16 -28.79 -34.66
N PRO A 926 22.76 -29.80 -35.45
CA PRO A 926 22.83 -31.18 -35.03
C PRO A 926 24.28 -31.66 -35.10
N GLU A 927 24.73 -32.41 -34.11
CA GLU A 927 26.03 -33.06 -34.13
C GLU A 927 26.01 -34.21 -35.14
N LEU A 928 27.05 -34.33 -35.98
CA LEU A 928 27.09 -35.34 -37.05
C LEU A 928 28.20 -36.37 -36.82
N LEU A 929 27.84 -37.65 -36.87
CA LEU A 929 28.78 -38.76 -36.99
C LEU A 929 29.20 -38.87 -38.47
N GLY A 930 30.50 -38.71 -38.74
CA GLY A 930 31.05 -38.78 -40.10
C GLY A 930 32.55 -38.52 -40.12
N ASN A 931 33.23 -38.91 -41.21
CA ASN A 931 34.66 -38.65 -41.36
C ASN A 931 34.86 -37.20 -41.81
N GLY A 932 35.54 -36.38 -41.00
CA GLY A 932 35.75 -34.97 -41.30
C GLY A 932 36.34 -34.74 -42.69
N SER A 933 35.79 -33.75 -43.42
CA SER A 933 36.20 -33.30 -44.76
C SER A 933 35.94 -34.23 -45.97
N GLY A 934 35.13 -35.29 -45.85
CA GLY A 934 34.76 -36.18 -46.98
C GLY A 934 33.27 -36.20 -47.33
N SER A 935 32.93 -36.36 -48.61
CA SER A 935 31.55 -36.53 -49.13
C SER A 935 30.96 -37.92 -48.86
N GLY A 936 31.06 -38.39 -47.61
CA GLY A 936 30.49 -39.65 -47.13
C GLY A 936 29.11 -39.45 -46.51
N PRO A 937 28.35 -40.54 -46.26
CA PRO A 937 27.11 -40.48 -45.50
C PRO A 937 27.43 -40.11 -44.03
N SER A 938 26.76 -39.07 -43.54
CA SER A 938 26.80 -38.64 -42.14
C SER A 938 25.42 -38.80 -41.53
N VAL A 939 25.35 -39.16 -40.24
CA VAL A 939 24.09 -39.30 -39.48
C VAL A 939 24.13 -38.46 -38.22
N ILE A 940 22.97 -38.05 -37.69
CA ILE A 940 22.91 -37.27 -36.45
C ILE A 940 23.40 -38.14 -35.29
N ALA A 941 24.29 -37.59 -34.46
CA ALA A 941 24.78 -38.26 -33.26
C ALA A 941 23.69 -38.25 -32.18
N PRO A 942 23.32 -39.41 -31.60
CA PRO A 942 22.46 -39.43 -30.44
C PRO A 942 23.24 -39.05 -29.18
N VAL A 943 22.53 -38.55 -28.16
CA VAL A 943 23.09 -38.26 -26.83
C VAL A 943 23.76 -39.49 -26.22
N ALA A 944 24.86 -39.30 -25.48
CA ALA A 944 25.76 -40.36 -25.06
C ALA A 944 25.09 -41.50 -24.26
N GLN A 945 24.05 -41.22 -23.47
CA GLN A 945 23.30 -42.24 -22.73
C GLN A 945 22.58 -43.24 -23.65
N THR A 946 22.35 -42.91 -24.93
CA THR A 946 21.77 -43.82 -25.93
C THR A 946 22.62 -45.07 -26.11
N ALA A 947 23.95 -44.93 -26.07
CA ALA A 947 24.86 -46.07 -26.12
C ALA A 947 24.71 -46.99 -24.89
N SER A 948 24.41 -46.43 -23.70
CA SER A 948 24.11 -47.20 -22.50
C SER A 948 22.83 -48.04 -22.65
N TYR A 949 21.78 -47.51 -23.28
CA TYR A 949 20.56 -48.29 -23.55
C TYR A 949 20.83 -49.48 -24.48
N LEU A 950 21.63 -49.28 -25.53
CA LEU A 950 21.94 -50.32 -26.53
C LEU A 950 22.82 -51.47 -26.00
N VAL A 951 23.75 -51.19 -25.08
CA VAL A 951 24.62 -52.22 -24.50
C VAL A 951 24.01 -52.91 -23.27
N MET A 952 22.93 -52.36 -22.70
CA MET A 952 22.30 -52.86 -21.48
C MET A 952 21.78 -54.31 -21.61
N PRO A 953 21.07 -54.73 -22.68
CA PRO A 953 20.58 -56.11 -22.80
C PRO A 953 21.73 -57.12 -22.74
N ASN A 954 22.82 -56.88 -23.49
CA ASN A 954 24.03 -57.69 -23.47
C ASN A 954 24.68 -57.78 -22.08
N ALA A 955 24.78 -56.66 -21.35
CA ALA A 955 25.33 -56.64 -20.00
C ALA A 955 24.45 -57.44 -19.00
N LEU A 956 23.13 -57.35 -19.15
CA LEU A 956 22.16 -58.07 -18.34
C LEU A 956 22.18 -59.58 -18.60
N PHE A 957 22.17 -59.98 -19.87
CA PHE A 957 22.32 -61.38 -20.26
C PHE A 957 23.64 -61.98 -19.76
N TYR A 958 24.74 -61.26 -19.88
CA TYR A 958 26.05 -61.68 -19.35
C TYR A 958 26.03 -61.88 -17.83
N SER A 959 25.30 -61.04 -17.07
CA SER A 959 25.10 -61.26 -15.63
C SER A 959 24.39 -62.59 -15.34
N GLY A 960 23.30 -62.89 -16.07
CA GLY A 960 22.55 -64.14 -15.89
C GLY A 960 23.33 -65.38 -16.35
N LEU A 961 24.16 -65.24 -17.38
CA LEU A 961 25.06 -66.31 -17.85
C LEU A 961 26.09 -66.64 -16.74
N THR A 962 26.61 -65.61 -16.07
CA THR A 962 27.52 -65.74 -14.92
C THR A 962 26.82 -66.40 -13.72
N ASP A 963 25.59 -66.00 -13.39
CA ASP A 963 24.78 -66.66 -12.35
C ASP A 963 24.58 -68.16 -12.63
N MET A 964 24.13 -68.47 -13.84
CA MET A 964 23.84 -69.85 -14.26
C MET A 964 25.11 -70.71 -14.29
N ALA A 965 26.26 -70.15 -14.68
CA ALA A 965 27.53 -70.84 -14.62
C ALA A 965 27.95 -71.15 -13.17
N LYS A 966 27.70 -70.23 -12.23
CA LYS A 966 27.94 -70.46 -10.79
C LYS A 966 26.98 -71.50 -10.20
N GLN A 967 25.71 -71.45 -10.57
CA GLN A 967 24.68 -72.38 -10.10
C GLN A 967 24.92 -73.81 -10.62
N ASN A 968 25.29 -73.98 -11.89
CA ASN A 968 25.72 -75.29 -12.40
C ASN A 968 26.95 -75.84 -11.66
N ALA A 969 27.94 -75.00 -11.38
CA ALA A 969 29.11 -75.42 -10.59
C ALA A 969 28.74 -75.85 -9.16
N LEU A 970 27.74 -75.20 -8.56
CA LEU A 970 27.16 -75.62 -7.28
C LEU A 970 26.47 -76.99 -7.39
N LEU A 971 25.60 -77.21 -8.37
CA LEU A 971 24.92 -78.52 -8.55
C LEU A 971 25.92 -79.66 -8.78
N ALA A 972 26.94 -79.39 -9.61
CA ALA A 972 28.05 -80.29 -9.84
C ALA A 972 28.82 -80.64 -8.55
N ASN A 973 28.99 -79.67 -7.64
CA ASN A 973 29.62 -79.90 -6.34
C ASN A 973 28.69 -80.64 -5.35
N ILE A 974 27.36 -80.45 -5.44
CA ILE A 974 26.38 -81.23 -4.67
C ILE A 974 26.49 -82.70 -5.06
N ARG A 975 26.46 -83.03 -6.36
CA ARG A 975 26.63 -84.42 -6.86
C ARG A 975 27.91 -85.09 -6.36
N THR A 976 29.06 -84.44 -6.51
CA THR A 976 30.35 -85.02 -6.08
C THR A 976 30.46 -85.23 -4.56
N SER A 977 29.63 -84.56 -3.75
CA SER A 977 29.65 -84.69 -2.28
C SER A 977 28.85 -85.88 -1.71
N VAL A 978 28.13 -86.62 -2.56
CA VAL A 978 27.27 -87.76 -2.16
C VAL A 978 27.98 -89.11 -2.33
N LEU A 979 29.15 -89.15 -2.97
CA LEU A 979 29.96 -90.36 -3.13
C LEU A 979 30.58 -90.82 -1.79
N GLY A 980 29.85 -91.66 -1.04
CA GLY A 980 30.39 -92.45 0.08
C GLY A 980 29.82 -92.20 1.48
N LYS A 981 28.57 -91.73 1.63
CA LYS A 981 27.88 -91.65 2.94
C LYS A 981 26.62 -92.53 2.94
N GLU A 982 26.44 -93.34 3.99
CA GLU A 982 25.20 -94.12 4.23
C GLU A 982 24.08 -93.26 4.83
N GLU A 983 22.84 -93.66 4.54
CA GLU A 983 21.54 -93.31 5.15
C GLU A 983 21.45 -92.13 6.15
N GLU A 984 21.50 -90.86 5.70
CA GLU A 984 20.84 -89.77 6.44
C GLU A 984 20.48 -88.54 5.58
N LYS A 985 19.39 -87.85 5.95
CA LYS A 985 18.76 -86.76 5.17
C LYS A 985 19.62 -85.48 5.15
N GLN A 986 20.46 -85.34 4.14
CA GLN A 986 21.32 -84.15 4.01
C GLN A 986 20.52 -82.88 3.70
N THR A 987 20.44 -82.00 4.70
CA THR A 987 20.00 -80.61 4.54
C THR A 987 21.24 -79.72 4.65
N GLY A 988 21.36 -78.64 3.89
CA GLY A 988 22.59 -77.85 3.90
C GLY A 988 22.43 -76.42 3.38
N PHE A 989 23.23 -75.52 3.94
CA PHE A 989 23.33 -74.11 3.58
C PHE A 989 24.65 -73.85 2.84
N PHE A 990 24.64 -72.91 1.91
CA PHE A 990 25.86 -72.43 1.26
C PHE A 990 25.84 -70.93 1.05
N LEU A 991 27.04 -70.35 0.94
CA LEU A 991 27.29 -68.94 0.65
C LEU A 991 28.43 -68.84 -0.36
N TYR A 992 28.18 -68.20 -1.51
CA TYR A 992 29.20 -67.94 -2.54
C TYR A 992 29.25 -66.46 -2.89
N THR A 993 30.47 -65.97 -3.11
CA THR A 993 30.75 -64.70 -3.77
C THR A 993 31.38 -64.97 -5.13
N TYR A 994 31.00 -64.21 -6.15
CA TYR A 994 31.51 -64.36 -7.49
C TYR A 994 31.41 -63.05 -8.27
N GLY A 995 32.14 -62.95 -9.37
CA GLY A 995 32.09 -61.79 -10.24
C GLY A 995 32.72 -62.06 -11.59
N SER A 996 32.43 -61.18 -12.53
CA SER A 996 32.91 -61.24 -13.91
C SER A 996 33.28 -59.84 -14.40
N THR A 997 34.40 -59.74 -15.09
CA THR A 997 34.74 -58.56 -15.91
C THR A 997 34.70 -58.97 -17.37
N GLY A 998 34.11 -58.14 -18.23
CA GLY A 998 34.03 -58.43 -19.66
C GLY A 998 34.03 -57.16 -20.51
N THR A 999 34.43 -57.30 -21.77
CA THR A 999 34.30 -56.26 -22.79
C THR A 999 33.39 -56.79 -23.89
N LEU A 1000 32.28 -56.10 -24.11
CA LEU A 1000 31.44 -56.23 -25.29
C LEU A 1000 32.09 -55.47 -26.45
N SER A 1001 32.03 -56.03 -27.66
CA SER A 1001 32.32 -55.30 -28.89
C SER A 1001 31.21 -55.48 -29.90
N SER A 1002 30.98 -54.45 -30.72
CA SER A 1002 30.11 -54.47 -31.90
C SER A 1002 30.93 -54.74 -33.18
N GLU A 1003 30.29 -55.33 -34.20
CA GLU A 1003 30.79 -55.32 -35.59
C GLU A 1003 30.19 -54.16 -36.40
N ARG A 1004 29.10 -53.54 -35.91
CA ARG A 1004 28.54 -52.32 -36.48
C ARG A 1004 29.46 -51.14 -36.15
N GLY A 1005 29.75 -50.28 -37.14
CA GLY A 1005 30.49 -49.04 -36.92
C GLY A 1005 29.61 -47.93 -36.31
N PRO A 1006 30.20 -46.79 -35.89
CA PRO A 1006 29.46 -45.70 -35.27
C PRO A 1006 28.31 -45.14 -36.12
N LEU A 1007 28.44 -45.13 -37.45
CA LEU A 1007 27.39 -44.71 -38.40
C LEU A 1007 26.14 -45.62 -38.40
N LYS A 1008 26.20 -46.78 -37.75
CA LYS A 1008 25.08 -47.69 -37.52
C LYS A 1008 24.78 -47.87 -36.02
N TYR A 1009 25.19 -46.91 -35.19
CA TYR A 1009 25.00 -46.89 -33.74
C TYR A 1009 25.51 -48.17 -33.04
N GLY A 1010 26.57 -48.77 -33.58
CA GLY A 1010 27.24 -49.93 -32.99
C GLY A 1010 28.20 -49.53 -31.88
N TYR A 1011 28.01 -50.06 -30.68
CA TYR A 1011 28.75 -49.66 -29.49
C TYR A 1011 29.38 -50.84 -28.75
N GLY A 1012 30.64 -50.68 -28.34
CA GLY A 1012 31.29 -51.57 -27.37
C GLY A 1012 30.99 -51.12 -25.94
N ALA A 1013 31.27 -51.96 -24.95
CA ALA A 1013 31.17 -51.60 -23.53
C ALA A 1013 32.14 -52.39 -22.65
N ASP A 1014 32.62 -51.79 -21.56
CA ASP A 1014 33.14 -52.55 -20.42
C ASP A 1014 32.00 -52.90 -19.47
N ILE A 1015 31.99 -54.14 -19.00
CA ILE A 1015 30.96 -54.74 -18.15
C ILE A 1015 31.65 -55.32 -16.90
N ARG A 1016 31.10 -55.06 -15.72
CA ARG A 1016 31.54 -55.65 -14.45
C ARG A 1016 30.34 -56.08 -13.63
N TYR A 1017 30.33 -57.33 -13.19
CA TYR A 1017 29.28 -57.88 -12.33
C TYR A 1017 29.93 -58.49 -11.08
N ALA A 1018 29.33 -58.29 -9.91
CA ALA A 1018 29.74 -58.90 -8.66
C ALA A 1018 28.50 -59.31 -7.86
N ALA A 1019 28.48 -60.53 -7.33
CA ALA A 1019 27.29 -61.14 -6.73
C ALA A 1019 27.62 -61.98 -5.50
N LEU A 1020 26.67 -61.98 -4.57
CA LEU A 1020 26.59 -62.81 -3.38
C LEU A 1020 25.34 -63.68 -3.50
N GLN A 1021 25.50 -65.00 -3.47
CA GLN A 1021 24.38 -65.93 -3.43
C GLN A 1021 24.38 -66.76 -2.15
N ALA A 1022 23.20 -66.96 -1.58
CA ALA A 1022 22.94 -67.79 -0.43
C ALA A 1022 21.78 -68.73 -0.75
N GLY A 1023 21.86 -69.99 -0.30
CA GLY A 1023 20.80 -70.93 -0.60
C GLY A 1023 20.77 -72.15 0.31
N VAL A 1024 19.66 -72.88 0.20
CA VAL A 1024 19.39 -74.09 0.96
C VAL A 1024 19.16 -75.26 0.01
N THR A 1025 19.72 -76.40 0.39
CA THR A 1025 19.42 -77.71 -0.22
C THR A 1025 18.29 -78.33 0.58
N LEU A 1026 17.16 -78.61 -0.07
CA LEU A 1026 16.04 -79.33 0.52
C LEU A 1026 16.32 -80.84 0.46
N ALA A 1027 15.58 -81.62 1.25
CA ALA A 1027 15.81 -83.06 1.40
C ALA A 1027 15.84 -83.78 0.03
N ALA A 1028 16.86 -84.61 -0.16
CA ALA A 1028 16.98 -85.45 -1.35
C ALA A 1028 15.87 -86.51 -1.39
N LEU A 1029 15.35 -86.77 -2.59
CA LEU A 1029 14.47 -87.91 -2.87
C LEU A 1029 15.29 -89.01 -3.53
N GLU A 1030 15.42 -90.14 -2.84
CA GLU A 1030 16.15 -91.32 -3.30
C GLU A 1030 15.18 -92.38 -3.80
N GLY A 1031 15.45 -92.91 -5.00
CA GLY A 1031 14.78 -94.06 -5.59
C GLY A 1031 15.83 -95.11 -6.01
N GLN A 1032 15.39 -96.33 -6.36
CA GLN A 1032 16.27 -97.50 -6.49
C GLN A 1032 17.55 -97.32 -7.35
N ASN A 1033 17.55 -96.42 -8.34
CA ASN A 1033 18.72 -96.11 -9.17
C ASN A 1033 18.96 -94.60 -9.38
N THR A 1034 18.27 -93.73 -8.63
CA THR A 1034 18.25 -92.29 -8.89
C THR A 1034 18.15 -91.44 -7.62
N THR A 1035 18.99 -90.41 -7.51
CA THR A 1035 18.94 -89.40 -6.44
C THR A 1035 18.50 -88.06 -7.02
N THR A 1036 17.50 -87.42 -6.41
CA THR A 1036 16.99 -86.11 -6.83
C THR A 1036 17.17 -85.07 -5.73
N HIS A 1037 17.82 -83.96 -6.04
CA HIS A 1037 17.99 -82.81 -5.15
C HIS A 1037 17.13 -81.64 -5.62
N PHE A 1038 16.51 -80.93 -4.69
CA PHE A 1038 15.80 -79.68 -4.93
C PHE A 1038 16.32 -78.59 -4.00
N GLY A 1039 16.21 -77.33 -4.41
CA GLY A 1039 16.52 -76.22 -3.51
C GLY A 1039 16.25 -74.84 -4.09
N LEU A 1040 16.51 -73.84 -3.25
CA LEU A 1040 16.29 -72.43 -3.55
C LEU A 1040 17.57 -71.64 -3.29
N VAL A 1041 17.85 -70.67 -4.16
CA VAL A 1041 19.00 -69.77 -4.09
C VAL A 1041 18.52 -68.33 -4.21
N GLY A 1042 18.82 -67.50 -3.23
CA GLY A 1042 18.72 -66.05 -3.35
C GLY A 1042 20.06 -65.47 -3.77
N THR A 1043 20.06 -64.65 -4.82
CA THR A 1043 21.25 -63.95 -5.32
C THR A 1043 21.00 -62.45 -5.28
N TYR A 1044 21.93 -61.71 -4.68
CA TYR A 1044 22.09 -60.27 -4.86
C TYR A 1044 23.36 -60.01 -5.67
N GLY A 1045 23.30 -59.17 -6.70
CA GLY A 1045 24.52 -58.73 -7.39
C GLY A 1045 24.39 -57.37 -8.03
N GLN A 1046 25.51 -56.67 -8.11
CA GLN A 1046 25.63 -55.36 -8.72
C GLN A 1046 26.31 -55.49 -10.08
N LEU A 1047 25.61 -55.06 -11.11
CA LEU A 1047 26.10 -54.91 -12.48
C LEU A 1047 26.48 -53.45 -12.72
N SER A 1048 27.56 -53.24 -13.45
CA SER A 1048 27.88 -51.92 -14.02
C SER A 1048 28.42 -52.06 -15.42
N PHE A 1049 28.11 -51.08 -16.27
CA PHE A 1049 28.58 -51.03 -17.64
C PHE A 1049 28.84 -49.59 -18.09
N THR A 1050 29.82 -49.43 -18.98
CA THR A 1050 30.22 -48.15 -19.56
C THR A 1050 30.46 -48.35 -21.06
N PRO A 1051 29.74 -47.64 -21.95
CA PRO A 1051 30.03 -47.64 -23.38
C PRO A 1051 31.49 -47.25 -23.69
N LYS A 1052 32.07 -47.83 -24.74
CA LYS A 1052 33.44 -47.53 -25.19
C LYS A 1052 33.45 -46.58 -26.36
N ASP A 1053 34.48 -45.74 -26.39
CA ASP A 1053 34.79 -44.83 -27.50
C ASP A 1053 33.66 -43.82 -27.82
N ILE A 1054 32.82 -43.53 -26.81
CA ILE A 1054 31.75 -42.53 -26.83
C ILE A 1054 32.09 -41.43 -25.84
N ALA A 1055 32.22 -40.20 -26.36
CA ALA A 1055 32.37 -39.01 -25.53
C ALA A 1055 31.17 -38.88 -24.58
N ASP A 1056 31.42 -38.38 -23.38
CA ASP A 1056 30.40 -38.10 -22.36
C ASP A 1056 29.54 -39.31 -21.90
N ALA A 1057 29.94 -40.54 -22.23
CA ALA A 1057 29.28 -41.74 -21.72
C ALA A 1057 29.59 -41.99 -20.23
N GLY A 1058 28.55 -42.06 -19.39
CA GLY A 1058 28.68 -42.34 -17.97
C GLY A 1058 28.76 -43.84 -17.64
N LYS A 1059 29.23 -44.16 -16.43
CA LYS A 1059 29.15 -45.52 -15.88
C LYS A 1059 27.75 -45.77 -15.31
N SER A 1060 26.97 -46.61 -15.98
CA SER A 1060 25.66 -47.06 -15.52
C SER A 1060 25.79 -48.19 -14.49
N THR A 1061 24.88 -48.26 -13.52
CA THR A 1061 24.91 -49.24 -12.42
C THR A 1061 23.50 -49.77 -12.13
N LEU A 1062 23.36 -51.09 -12.07
CA LEU A 1062 22.11 -51.81 -11.80
C LEU A 1062 22.33 -52.86 -10.70
N ASP A 1063 21.52 -52.80 -9.65
CA ASP A 1063 21.42 -53.85 -8.64
C ASP A 1063 20.36 -54.88 -9.07
N LYS A 1064 20.68 -56.15 -8.88
CA LYS A 1064 19.89 -57.32 -9.29
C LYS A 1064 19.63 -58.20 -8.07
N TRP A 1065 18.37 -58.40 -7.73
CA TRP A 1065 17.92 -59.42 -6.77
C TRP A 1065 17.23 -60.54 -7.55
N SER A 1066 17.59 -61.80 -7.31
CA SER A 1066 16.91 -62.93 -7.94
C SER A 1066 16.70 -64.11 -6.99
N LEU A 1067 15.62 -64.85 -7.26
CA LEU A 1067 15.32 -66.11 -6.62
C LEU A 1067 15.39 -67.21 -7.70
N THR A 1068 16.21 -68.22 -7.45
CA THR A 1068 16.39 -69.36 -8.36
C THR A 1068 15.97 -70.65 -7.68
N ALA A 1069 15.04 -71.37 -8.29
CA ALA A 1069 14.74 -72.76 -7.96
C ALA A 1069 15.58 -73.70 -8.83
N TYR A 1070 16.08 -74.79 -8.23
CA TYR A 1070 16.81 -75.82 -8.94
C TYR A 1070 16.29 -77.23 -8.64
N GLY A 1071 16.45 -78.11 -9.63
CA GLY A 1071 16.32 -79.55 -9.51
C GLY A 1071 17.52 -80.24 -10.16
N SER A 1072 18.06 -81.28 -9.52
CA SER A 1072 19.19 -82.07 -10.02
C SER A 1072 18.88 -83.55 -9.84
N VAL A 1073 18.65 -84.27 -10.94
CA VAL A 1073 18.39 -85.71 -10.97
C VAL A 1073 19.66 -86.43 -11.45
N GLN A 1074 20.17 -87.38 -10.67
CA GLN A 1074 21.35 -88.18 -11.01
C GLN A 1074 21.00 -89.68 -10.97
N HIS A 1075 21.48 -90.44 -11.95
CA HIS A 1075 21.39 -91.90 -11.99
C HIS A 1075 22.71 -92.53 -11.57
N ASN A 1076 22.66 -93.72 -10.94
CA ASN A 1076 23.82 -94.47 -10.43
C ASN A 1076 24.88 -94.88 -11.49
N ASN A 1077 24.69 -94.52 -12.77
CA ASN A 1077 25.63 -94.79 -13.88
C ASN A 1077 26.41 -93.54 -14.32
N GLY A 1078 26.39 -92.47 -13.50
CA GLY A 1078 27.05 -91.19 -13.74
C GLY A 1078 26.25 -90.18 -14.56
N PHE A 1079 25.10 -90.56 -15.14
CA PHE A 1079 24.25 -89.66 -15.93
C PHE A 1079 23.44 -88.72 -15.03
N TYR A 1080 23.31 -87.44 -15.41
CA TYR A 1080 22.51 -86.46 -14.67
C TYR A 1080 21.77 -85.47 -15.59
N VAL A 1081 20.71 -84.88 -15.02
CA VAL A 1081 19.97 -83.74 -15.58
C VAL A 1081 19.77 -82.70 -14.48
N ASP A 1082 20.30 -81.51 -14.72
CA ASP A 1082 20.09 -80.30 -13.91
C ASP A 1082 19.07 -79.39 -14.58
N THR A 1083 18.20 -78.76 -13.80
CA THR A 1083 17.26 -77.73 -14.26
C THR A 1083 17.27 -76.54 -13.32
N LEU A 1084 17.33 -75.33 -13.88
CA LEU A 1084 17.33 -74.05 -13.20
C LEU A 1084 16.15 -73.20 -13.70
N LEU A 1085 15.42 -72.58 -12.78
CA LEU A 1085 14.40 -71.55 -13.05
C LEU A 1085 14.68 -70.35 -12.15
N SER A 1086 15.08 -69.23 -12.75
CA SER A 1086 15.44 -67.99 -12.06
C SER A 1086 14.51 -66.85 -12.45
N TYR A 1087 14.04 -66.11 -11.45
CA TYR A 1087 13.32 -64.84 -11.63
C TYR A 1087 14.02 -63.74 -10.83
N GLY A 1088 14.39 -62.66 -11.52
CA GLY A 1088 15.09 -61.52 -10.94
C GLY A 1088 14.40 -60.19 -11.21
N ILE A 1089 14.58 -59.26 -10.27
CA ILE A 1089 14.16 -57.85 -10.34
C ILE A 1089 15.42 -56.99 -10.32
N LEU A 1090 15.43 -55.96 -11.13
CA LEU A 1090 16.56 -55.07 -11.33
C LEU A 1090 16.15 -53.61 -11.11
N LYS A 1091 17.02 -52.87 -10.41
CA LYS A 1091 16.85 -51.43 -10.18
C LYS A 1091 18.18 -50.71 -10.31
N GLY A 1092 18.17 -49.46 -10.77
CA GLY A 1092 19.38 -48.65 -10.83
C GLY A 1092 19.24 -47.47 -11.78
N HIS A 1093 20.38 -46.99 -12.29
CA HIS A 1093 20.45 -45.75 -13.04
C HIS A 1093 21.33 -45.87 -14.29
N ILE A 1094 20.92 -45.13 -15.32
CA ILE A 1094 21.71 -44.86 -16.53
C ILE A 1094 22.37 -43.50 -16.38
N ALA A 1095 23.64 -43.40 -16.78
CA ALA A 1095 24.45 -42.22 -16.53
C ALA A 1095 25.07 -41.64 -17.81
N ASN A 1096 25.16 -40.31 -17.83
CA ASN A 1096 25.91 -39.46 -18.75
C ASN A 1096 26.99 -38.72 -17.93
N ALA A 1097 28.20 -38.53 -18.47
CA ALA A 1097 29.31 -37.94 -17.74
C ALA A 1097 29.16 -36.44 -17.47
N LEU A 1098 28.45 -35.71 -18.34
CA LEU A 1098 28.14 -34.29 -18.17
C LEU A 1098 26.93 -34.06 -17.24
N ARG A 1099 25.90 -34.91 -17.37
CA ARG A 1099 24.59 -34.70 -16.72
C ARG A 1099 24.37 -35.52 -15.43
N GLY A 1100 25.17 -36.56 -15.20
CA GLY A 1100 24.93 -37.52 -14.11
C GLY A 1100 23.86 -38.56 -14.49
N ASN A 1101 22.95 -38.88 -13.58
CA ASN A 1101 21.93 -39.92 -13.82
C ASN A 1101 20.81 -39.39 -14.74
N THR A 1102 20.71 -39.92 -15.97
CA THR A 1102 19.71 -39.49 -16.97
C THR A 1102 18.42 -40.27 -16.90
N ALA A 1103 18.45 -41.54 -16.48
CA ALA A 1103 17.23 -42.33 -16.28
C ALA A 1103 17.32 -43.25 -15.06
N LYS A 1104 16.15 -43.64 -14.56
CA LYS A 1104 15.99 -44.58 -13.45
C LYS A 1104 15.26 -45.83 -13.92
N LEU A 1105 15.93 -46.97 -13.81
CA LEU A 1105 15.34 -48.26 -14.09
C LEU A 1105 14.60 -48.74 -12.84
N ASN A 1106 13.27 -48.71 -12.85
CA ASN A 1106 12.43 -49.25 -11.78
C ASN A 1106 11.75 -50.55 -12.25
N ASP A 1107 12.02 -51.65 -11.55
CA ASP A 1107 11.28 -52.91 -11.67
C ASP A 1107 11.36 -53.61 -13.05
N ALA A 1108 12.47 -53.42 -13.76
CA ALA A 1108 12.85 -54.31 -14.85
C ALA A 1108 13.08 -55.73 -14.30
N LYS A 1109 12.75 -56.76 -15.09
CA LYS A 1109 12.75 -58.16 -14.66
C LYS A 1109 13.56 -59.02 -15.61
N MET A 1110 14.16 -60.08 -15.07
CA MET A 1110 14.87 -61.09 -15.84
C MET A 1110 14.30 -62.46 -15.49
N LEU A 1111 13.76 -63.17 -16.49
CA LEU A 1111 13.45 -64.58 -16.41
C LEU A 1111 14.59 -65.38 -17.04
N SER A 1112 15.01 -66.48 -16.42
CA SER A 1112 16.00 -67.38 -17.00
C SER A 1112 15.65 -68.83 -16.70
N VAL A 1113 15.69 -69.67 -17.72
CA VAL A 1113 15.43 -71.11 -17.64
C VAL A 1113 16.61 -71.84 -18.24
N SER A 1114 17.07 -72.92 -17.62
CA SER A 1114 18.14 -73.73 -18.17
C SER A 1114 18.01 -75.20 -17.81
N THR A 1115 18.46 -76.06 -18.71
CA THR A 1115 18.63 -77.49 -18.45
C THR A 1115 20.01 -77.92 -18.91
N THR A 1116 20.75 -78.62 -18.05
CA THR A 1116 22.07 -79.18 -18.33
C THR A 1116 21.99 -80.71 -18.23
N ILE A 1117 22.44 -81.39 -19.27
CA ILE A 1117 22.58 -82.85 -19.33
C ILE A 1117 24.07 -83.19 -19.34
N GLY A 1118 24.47 -84.19 -18.58
CA GLY A 1118 25.86 -84.64 -18.53
C GLY A 1118 26.00 -86.07 -18.07
N LYS A 1119 27.22 -86.59 -18.18
CA LYS A 1119 27.54 -87.93 -17.68
C LYS A 1119 28.99 -88.02 -17.22
N GLU A 1120 29.20 -88.48 -16.00
CA GLU A 1120 30.54 -88.81 -15.50
C GLU A 1120 31.03 -90.16 -16.05
N PHE A 1121 32.26 -90.18 -16.55
CA PHE A 1121 32.99 -91.37 -16.97
C PHE A 1121 34.29 -91.50 -16.16
N ALA A 1122 34.50 -92.65 -15.52
CA ALA A 1122 35.79 -92.99 -14.94
C ALA A 1122 36.81 -93.26 -16.06
N THR A 1123 38.00 -92.65 -15.99
CA THR A 1123 39.01 -92.75 -17.07
C THR A 1123 39.94 -93.97 -16.95
N GLY A 1124 39.65 -94.88 -16.01
CA GLY A 1124 40.53 -96.01 -15.65
C GLY A 1124 41.72 -95.64 -14.76
N MET A 1125 42.00 -94.35 -14.57
CA MET A 1125 42.97 -93.85 -13.58
C MET A 1125 42.24 -93.55 -12.27
N GLU A 1126 42.78 -94.00 -11.14
CA GLU A 1126 42.16 -93.83 -9.82
C GLU A 1126 41.85 -92.35 -9.52
N GLY A 1127 40.61 -92.06 -9.14
CA GLY A 1127 40.14 -90.71 -8.81
C GLY A 1127 40.09 -89.71 -9.98
N LEU A 1128 40.29 -90.13 -11.24
CA LEU A 1128 40.17 -89.25 -12.41
C LEU A 1128 38.87 -89.53 -13.17
N THR A 1129 38.03 -88.49 -13.32
CA THR A 1129 36.74 -88.55 -14.00
C THR A 1129 36.63 -87.50 -15.09
N PHE A 1130 36.05 -87.88 -16.23
CA PHE A 1130 35.72 -87.00 -17.34
C PHE A 1130 34.20 -86.87 -17.47
N GLU A 1131 33.71 -85.64 -17.50
CA GLU A 1131 32.29 -85.28 -17.52
C GLU A 1131 32.01 -84.40 -18.75
N PRO A 1132 31.66 -84.97 -19.91
CA PRO A 1132 31.02 -84.23 -20.99
C PRO A 1132 29.64 -83.72 -20.55
N GLN A 1133 29.35 -82.47 -20.93
CA GLN A 1133 28.12 -81.76 -20.58
C GLN A 1133 27.59 -80.94 -21.76
N ALA A 1134 26.27 -80.84 -21.86
CA ALA A 1134 25.57 -79.93 -22.76
C ALA A 1134 24.47 -79.20 -21.98
N GLN A 1135 24.41 -77.88 -22.14
CA GLN A 1135 23.44 -77.01 -21.50
C GLN A 1135 22.67 -76.24 -22.58
N ILE A 1136 21.35 -76.20 -22.43
CA ILE A 1136 20.49 -75.25 -23.12
C ILE A 1136 19.91 -74.26 -22.11
N ALA A 1137 19.73 -73.02 -22.56
CA ALA A 1137 19.31 -71.91 -21.74
C ALA A 1137 18.42 -70.95 -22.55
N TYR A 1138 17.47 -70.33 -21.88
CA TYR A 1138 16.67 -69.22 -22.39
C TYR A 1138 16.68 -68.10 -21.35
N GLN A 1139 16.88 -66.86 -21.81
CA GLN A 1139 16.85 -65.66 -20.99
C GLN A 1139 15.91 -64.64 -21.64
N HIS A 1140 15.06 -64.02 -20.84
CA HIS A 1140 14.13 -62.98 -21.29
C HIS A 1140 14.16 -61.80 -20.32
N LEU A 1141 14.34 -60.60 -20.87
CA LEU A 1141 14.33 -59.34 -20.14
C LEU A 1141 12.99 -58.66 -20.38
N MET A 1142 12.37 -58.20 -19.30
CA MET A 1142 11.10 -57.48 -19.33
C MET A 1142 11.30 -56.09 -18.75
N PHE A 1143 10.98 -55.07 -19.54
CA PHE A 1143 11.13 -53.66 -19.22
C PHE A 1143 9.76 -52.99 -19.26
N ASN A 1144 9.59 -51.98 -18.42
CA ASN A 1144 8.63 -50.92 -18.71
C ASN A 1144 9.33 -49.89 -19.62
N THR A 1145 8.58 -49.05 -20.32
CA THR A 1145 9.13 -47.87 -21.00
C THR A 1145 9.96 -47.04 -20.01
N ILE A 1146 11.17 -46.65 -20.42
CA ILE A 1146 12.09 -45.86 -19.59
C ILE A 1146 12.01 -44.41 -20.05
N GLU A 1147 11.75 -43.49 -19.12
CA GLU A 1147 11.80 -42.05 -19.36
C GLU A 1147 13.23 -41.53 -19.10
N ASP A 1148 13.79 -40.80 -20.06
CA ASP A 1148 15.09 -40.12 -19.95
C ASP A 1148 14.90 -38.64 -19.60
N ALA A 1149 15.85 -38.06 -18.86
CA ALA A 1149 15.87 -36.66 -18.45
C ALA A 1149 15.94 -35.67 -19.64
N ASP A 1150 16.28 -36.14 -20.84
CA ASP A 1150 16.18 -35.40 -22.11
C ASP A 1150 14.78 -35.47 -22.76
N ASN A 1151 13.75 -35.86 -22.01
CA ASN A 1151 12.33 -35.90 -22.41
C ASN A 1151 12.06 -36.78 -23.64
N PHE A 1152 12.76 -37.92 -23.74
CA PHE A 1152 12.44 -38.99 -24.68
C PHE A 1152 12.15 -40.30 -23.95
N ALA A 1153 11.37 -41.17 -24.60
CA ALA A 1153 10.99 -42.48 -24.09
C ALA A 1153 11.79 -43.59 -24.79
N VAL A 1154 12.21 -44.59 -24.03
CA VAL A 1154 12.93 -45.77 -24.51
C VAL A 1154 12.07 -47.01 -24.29
N ASP A 1155 11.65 -47.65 -25.37
CA ASP A 1155 11.11 -49.02 -25.32
C ASP A 1155 12.22 -50.02 -25.68
N MET A 1156 12.51 -50.93 -24.76
CA MET A 1156 13.50 -51.98 -24.94
C MET A 1156 12.97 -53.16 -25.78
N ASN A 1157 11.68 -53.21 -26.11
CA ASN A 1157 11.02 -54.32 -26.84
C ASN A 1157 11.18 -55.71 -26.19
N ASN A 1158 11.44 -55.76 -24.89
CA ASN A 1158 11.57 -56.97 -24.07
C ASN A 1158 12.51 -58.05 -24.66
N PRO A 1159 13.82 -57.78 -24.73
CA PRO A 1159 14.80 -58.64 -25.42
C PRO A 1159 14.84 -60.08 -24.88
N SER A 1160 15.24 -61.04 -25.71
CA SER A 1160 15.34 -62.46 -25.33
C SER A 1160 16.37 -63.22 -26.16
N GLN A 1161 17.14 -64.09 -25.52
CA GLN A 1161 18.09 -64.97 -26.21
C GLN A 1161 18.01 -66.43 -25.74
N TRP A 1162 18.34 -67.33 -26.66
CA TRP A 1162 18.68 -68.72 -26.39
C TRP A 1162 20.19 -68.89 -26.35
N LEU A 1163 20.67 -69.79 -25.48
CA LEU A 1163 22.08 -70.13 -25.37
C LEU A 1163 22.25 -71.64 -25.34
N ILE A 1164 23.25 -72.13 -26.08
CA ILE A 1164 23.74 -73.50 -26.02
C ILE A 1164 25.20 -73.45 -25.58
N ARG A 1165 25.54 -74.25 -24.57
CA ARG A 1165 26.91 -74.44 -24.06
C ARG A 1165 27.24 -75.93 -24.07
N VAL A 1166 28.22 -76.34 -24.86
CA VAL A 1166 28.68 -77.73 -24.96
C VAL A 1166 30.14 -77.79 -24.56
N GLY A 1167 30.50 -78.73 -23.71
CA GLY A 1167 31.87 -78.83 -23.21
C GLY A 1167 32.11 -80.05 -22.35
N GLY A 1168 33.15 -79.97 -21.53
CA GLY A 1168 33.44 -81.01 -20.55
C GLY A 1168 34.31 -80.52 -19.41
N ARG A 1169 34.23 -81.26 -18.31
CA ARG A 1169 35.03 -81.07 -17.10
C ARG A 1169 35.86 -82.33 -16.84
N LEU A 1170 37.15 -82.15 -16.57
CA LEU A 1170 38.06 -83.23 -16.15
C LEU A 1170 38.42 -82.99 -14.69
N THR A 1171 38.04 -83.92 -13.81
CA THR A 1171 38.17 -83.79 -12.35
C THR A 1171 39.11 -84.86 -11.81
N LYS A 1172 40.13 -84.45 -11.05
CA LYS A 1172 41.00 -85.34 -10.27
C LYS A 1172 40.70 -85.18 -8.79
N THR A 1173 40.11 -86.20 -8.19
CA THR A 1173 39.88 -86.34 -6.75
C THR A 1173 41.06 -87.03 -6.10
N ILE A 1174 41.46 -86.53 -4.93
CA ILE A 1174 42.52 -87.05 -4.07
C ILE A 1174 41.89 -87.33 -2.70
N SER A 1175 41.89 -88.59 -2.30
CA SER A 1175 41.44 -89.03 -0.99
C SER A 1175 42.60 -88.95 0.01
N THR A 1176 42.34 -88.42 1.21
CA THR A 1176 43.31 -88.37 2.32
C THR A 1176 42.95 -89.39 3.40
N GLU A 1177 43.93 -89.87 4.17
CA GLU A 1177 43.76 -90.92 5.20
C GLU A 1177 42.66 -90.58 6.24
N ASN A 1178 42.36 -89.30 6.45
CA ASN A 1178 41.35 -88.82 7.39
C ASN A 1178 39.94 -88.68 6.78
N SER A 1179 39.64 -89.36 5.66
CA SER A 1179 38.35 -89.31 4.95
C SER A 1179 37.92 -87.90 4.50
N ARG A 1180 38.88 -87.07 4.08
CA ARG A 1180 38.64 -85.71 3.58
C ARG A 1180 39.05 -85.59 2.10
N PRO A 1181 38.11 -85.66 1.14
CA PRO A 1181 38.44 -85.54 -0.28
C PRO A 1181 38.75 -84.08 -0.69
N MET A 1182 39.71 -83.94 -1.60
CA MET A 1182 40.00 -82.71 -2.32
C MET A 1182 39.99 -83.01 -3.82
N SER A 1183 39.32 -82.19 -4.63
CA SER A 1183 39.27 -82.37 -6.08
C SER A 1183 39.70 -81.11 -6.83
N PHE A 1184 40.58 -81.28 -7.81
CA PHE A 1184 40.95 -80.25 -8.78
C PHE A 1184 40.28 -80.56 -10.12
N TYR A 1185 39.77 -79.54 -10.81
CA TYR A 1185 39.20 -79.74 -12.14
C TYR A 1185 39.61 -78.67 -13.14
N GLY A 1186 39.66 -79.06 -14.42
CA GLY A 1186 39.69 -78.17 -15.57
C GLY A 1186 38.40 -78.28 -16.37
N LYS A 1187 37.93 -77.18 -16.97
CA LYS A 1187 36.74 -77.13 -17.82
C LYS A 1187 37.05 -76.41 -19.14
N VAL A 1188 36.47 -76.90 -20.24
CA VAL A 1188 36.45 -76.21 -21.54
C VAL A 1188 35.04 -76.31 -22.10
N ASN A 1189 34.46 -75.17 -22.51
CA ASN A 1189 33.12 -75.09 -23.08
C ASN A 1189 33.11 -74.20 -24.33
N LEU A 1190 32.37 -74.61 -25.36
CA LEU A 1190 31.95 -73.77 -26.48
C LEU A 1190 30.57 -73.21 -26.17
N ILE A 1191 30.41 -71.89 -26.26
CA ILE A 1191 29.16 -71.16 -25.96
C ILE A 1191 28.67 -70.49 -27.24
N LYS A 1192 27.43 -70.75 -27.64
CA LYS A 1192 26.76 -70.05 -28.74
C LYS A 1192 25.42 -69.49 -28.27
N THR A 1193 25.22 -68.20 -28.51
CA THR A 1193 23.94 -67.51 -28.35
C THR A 1193 23.19 -67.41 -29.69
N PHE A 1194 21.85 -67.36 -29.60
CA PHE A 1194 20.89 -67.28 -30.70
C PHE A 1194 19.76 -66.32 -30.29
N GLY A 1195 19.49 -65.30 -31.12
CA GLY A 1195 18.86 -64.05 -30.64
C GLY A 1195 19.83 -63.22 -29.80
N ASP A 1196 19.62 -61.92 -29.57
CA ASP A 1196 18.59 -61.02 -30.10
C ASP A 1196 19.22 -59.88 -30.92
N ASP A 1197 19.31 -60.09 -32.24
CA ASP A 1197 19.57 -59.07 -33.26
C ASP A 1197 18.33 -58.20 -33.57
N GLY A 1198 17.45 -58.03 -32.58
CA GLY A 1198 16.24 -57.19 -32.66
C GLY A 1198 16.53 -55.70 -32.51
N THR A 1199 15.48 -54.90 -32.37
CA THR A 1199 15.59 -53.43 -32.25
C THR A 1199 15.01 -52.91 -30.94
N ILE A 1200 15.64 -51.90 -30.34
CA ILE A 1200 14.99 -51.03 -29.33
C ILE A 1200 14.43 -49.78 -30.01
N GLN A 1201 13.39 -49.17 -29.44
CA GLN A 1201 12.77 -47.97 -29.98
C GLN A 1201 13.05 -46.76 -29.08
N ILE A 1202 13.68 -45.73 -29.63
CA ILE A 1202 13.97 -44.45 -28.97
C ILE A 1202 13.60 -43.34 -29.97
N GLY A 1203 12.30 -43.10 -30.12
CA GLY A 1203 11.69 -42.37 -31.24
C GLY A 1203 11.79 -43.14 -32.57
N ARG A 1204 13.01 -43.52 -32.98
CA ARG A 1204 13.32 -44.44 -34.08
C ARG A 1204 13.87 -45.79 -33.60
N ASN A 1205 13.92 -46.78 -34.48
CA ASN A 1205 14.47 -48.11 -34.18
C ASN A 1205 16.01 -48.11 -34.23
N PHE A 1206 16.64 -48.78 -33.28
CA PHE A 1206 18.09 -49.01 -33.20
C PHE A 1206 18.37 -50.51 -33.03
N ASP A 1207 19.26 -51.07 -33.87
CA ASP A 1207 19.57 -52.51 -33.85
C ASP A 1207 20.46 -52.91 -32.65
N LEU A 1208 20.14 -54.04 -32.00
CA LEU A 1208 20.94 -54.67 -30.94
C LEU A 1208 22.00 -55.62 -31.50
N ASP A 1209 23.17 -55.68 -30.86
CA ASP A 1209 24.30 -56.54 -31.25
C ASP A 1209 24.24 -57.90 -30.51
N PRO A 1210 24.33 -59.05 -31.20
CA PRO A 1210 24.21 -60.36 -30.55
C PRO A 1210 25.49 -60.79 -29.80
N MET A 1211 25.35 -61.47 -28.66
CA MET A 1211 26.48 -61.96 -27.84
C MET A 1211 27.44 -62.92 -28.57
N GLY A 1212 26.99 -63.60 -29.63
CA GLY A 1212 27.83 -64.37 -30.57
C GLY A 1212 28.29 -65.75 -30.10
N LEU A 1213 29.36 -66.23 -30.72
CA LEU A 1213 30.08 -67.47 -30.40
C LEU A 1213 31.32 -67.16 -29.55
N ALA A 1214 31.54 -67.92 -28.48
CA ALA A 1214 32.71 -67.81 -27.61
C ALA A 1214 33.23 -69.17 -27.15
N ILE A 1215 34.50 -69.23 -26.75
CA ILE A 1215 35.10 -70.38 -26.05
C ILE A 1215 35.46 -69.96 -24.62
N GLU A 1216 35.11 -70.80 -23.65
CA GLU A 1216 35.44 -70.62 -22.23
C GLU A 1216 36.40 -71.73 -21.79
N GLY A 1217 37.52 -71.35 -21.16
CA GLY A 1217 38.42 -72.26 -20.45
C GLY A 1217 38.52 -71.86 -18.98
N GLY A 1218 38.62 -72.82 -18.07
CA GLY A 1218 38.77 -72.52 -16.64
C GLY A 1218 39.25 -73.68 -15.78
N VAL A 1219 39.58 -73.36 -14.53
CA VAL A 1219 40.06 -74.31 -13.53
C VAL A 1219 39.41 -74.02 -12.17
N GLY A 1220 39.27 -75.06 -11.34
CA GLY A 1220 38.70 -74.91 -10.00
C GLY A 1220 39.13 -76.00 -9.04
N ILE A 1221 38.82 -75.76 -7.76
CA ILE A 1221 39.15 -76.61 -6.62
C ILE A 1221 37.90 -76.77 -5.73
N ASN A 1222 37.70 -77.98 -5.22
CA ASN A 1222 36.82 -78.28 -4.11
C ASN A 1222 37.64 -78.95 -3.01
N ALA A 1223 37.45 -78.57 -1.75
CA ALA A 1223 38.11 -79.18 -0.61
C ALA A 1223 37.13 -79.37 0.55
N GLN A 1224 36.95 -80.61 0.99
CA GLN A 1224 36.20 -80.91 2.21
C GLN A 1224 37.13 -80.75 3.42
N LEU A 1225 36.91 -79.74 4.26
CA LEU A 1225 37.78 -79.46 5.41
C LEU A 1225 37.34 -80.23 6.66
N SER A 1226 36.06 -80.59 6.77
CA SER A 1226 35.49 -81.44 7.83
C SER A 1226 34.26 -82.21 7.32
N HIS A 1227 33.68 -83.09 8.13
CA HIS A 1227 32.46 -83.83 7.80
C HIS A 1227 31.29 -82.93 7.36
N ASN A 1228 31.24 -81.70 7.87
CA ASN A 1228 30.17 -80.73 7.72
C ASN A 1228 30.57 -79.49 6.89
N PHE A 1229 31.87 -79.23 6.62
CA PHE A 1229 32.32 -77.99 5.96
C PHE A 1229 33.16 -78.26 4.70
N SER A 1230 32.84 -77.55 3.63
CA SER A 1230 33.57 -77.57 2.36
C SER A 1230 33.82 -76.17 1.80
N LEU A 1231 34.96 -76.01 1.12
CA LEU A 1231 35.41 -74.80 0.44
C LEU A 1231 35.50 -75.06 -1.07
N HIS A 1232 35.18 -74.04 -1.87
CA HIS A 1232 35.23 -74.08 -3.32
C HIS A 1232 35.81 -72.78 -3.90
N GLY A 1233 36.57 -72.88 -5.00
CA GLY A 1233 37.01 -71.76 -5.82
C GLY A 1233 37.13 -72.13 -7.29
N ASP A 1234 36.84 -71.19 -8.19
CA ASP A 1234 36.86 -71.40 -9.65
C ASP A 1234 37.21 -70.09 -10.37
N VAL A 1235 38.03 -70.19 -11.42
CA VAL A 1235 38.36 -69.10 -12.34
C VAL A 1235 38.18 -69.57 -13.77
N SER A 1236 37.53 -68.76 -14.61
CA SER A 1236 37.46 -69.01 -16.06
C SER A 1236 37.66 -67.75 -16.88
N TYR A 1237 38.05 -67.94 -18.14
CA TYR A 1237 38.17 -66.89 -19.15
C TYR A 1237 37.35 -67.29 -20.37
N GLN A 1238 36.48 -66.40 -20.81
CA GLN A 1238 35.71 -66.50 -22.04
C GLN A 1238 36.34 -65.60 -23.11
N GLN A 1239 36.60 -66.16 -24.29
CA GLN A 1239 37.10 -65.44 -25.45
C GLN A 1239 36.06 -65.52 -26.59
N LYS A 1240 35.62 -64.36 -27.10
CA LYS A 1240 34.78 -64.30 -28.31
C LYS A 1240 35.54 -64.84 -29.53
N LEU A 1241 34.82 -65.51 -30.41
CA LEU A 1241 35.34 -66.08 -31.67
C LEU A 1241 34.82 -65.33 -32.92
N GLN A 1242 34.04 -64.27 -32.73
CA GLN A 1242 33.50 -63.40 -33.78
C GLN A 1242 33.89 -61.93 -33.50
N LYS A 1243 33.62 -61.00 -34.43
CA LYS A 1243 33.91 -59.57 -34.21
C LYS A 1243 32.98 -59.00 -33.12
N THR A 1244 31.67 -59.22 -33.25
CA THR A 1244 30.70 -58.99 -32.16
C THR A 1244 30.84 -60.05 -31.06
N GLY A 1245 30.60 -59.64 -29.82
CA GLY A 1245 30.47 -60.54 -28.66
C GLY A 1245 31.28 -60.12 -27.45
N ILE A 1246 31.26 -60.95 -26.40
CA ILE A 1246 31.89 -60.64 -25.11
C ILE A 1246 33.11 -61.55 -24.84
N SER A 1247 34.26 -60.93 -24.57
CA SER A 1247 35.42 -61.57 -23.92
C SER A 1247 35.53 -61.10 -22.47
N GLY A 1248 35.90 -61.98 -21.54
CA GLY A 1248 35.92 -61.64 -20.12
C GLY A 1248 36.47 -62.72 -19.19
N ALA A 1249 36.77 -62.34 -17.95
CA ALA A 1249 37.24 -63.23 -16.88
C ALA A 1249 36.19 -63.35 -15.78
N ASN A 1250 35.97 -64.57 -15.29
CA ASN A 1250 35.05 -64.92 -14.21
C ASN A 1250 35.83 -65.47 -13.02
N PHE A 1251 35.46 -65.05 -11.81
CA PHE A 1251 36.03 -65.53 -10.55
C PHE A 1251 34.89 -65.93 -9.60
N SER A 1252 35.05 -67.01 -8.85
CA SER A 1252 34.15 -67.35 -7.76
C SER A 1252 34.83 -68.08 -6.60
N GLY A 1253 34.30 -67.87 -5.40
CA GLY A 1253 34.68 -68.60 -4.19
C GLY A 1253 33.51 -68.74 -3.24
N GLY A 1254 33.52 -69.77 -2.39
CA GLY A 1254 32.49 -69.90 -1.36
C GLY A 1254 32.56 -71.17 -0.54
N ILE A 1255 31.64 -71.23 0.41
CA ILE A 1255 31.60 -72.21 1.48
C ILE A 1255 30.24 -72.91 1.51
N ARG A 1256 30.23 -74.19 1.90
CA ARG A 1256 29.00 -74.97 2.10
C ARG A 1256 29.09 -75.74 3.41
N TYR A 1257 28.03 -75.61 4.21
CA TYR A 1257 27.83 -76.34 5.46
C TYR A 1257 26.71 -77.37 5.29
N GLN A 1258 27.00 -78.62 5.63
CA GLN A 1258 26.05 -79.74 5.70
C GLN A 1258 25.71 -80.01 7.16
N PHE A 1259 24.43 -80.20 7.47
CA PHE A 1259 23.97 -80.61 8.79
C PHE A 1259 24.04 -82.13 8.93
#